data_AF-A0A4R7TFM2-F1
#
_entry.id   AF-A0A4R7TFM2-F1
#
_cell.length_a   1.000
_cell.length_b   1.000
_cell.length_c   1.000
_cell.angle_alpha   90.00
_cell.angle_beta   90.00
_cell.angle_gamma   90.00
#
_symmetry.space_group_name_H-M   'P 1'
#
loop_
_entity.id
_entity.type
_entity.pdbx_description
1 polymer ?
#
loop_
_entity_poly.entity_id
_entity_poly.type
_entity_poly.pdbx_seq_one_letter_code
_entity_poly.pdbx_strand_id
1 'polypeptide(L)'
;MDLRDQWNRLLPHAQPLGDDLLARYAEQHRHYHDQRHLTEMLETVDELADLAEDPETVRLAAWFHDAIYDPTAEPGENEELSAQLAELELSAYGVPAEQVDEIGRLIRLTAKHDCDPDDANGAVLCDADLRILSLPADRYDEYATGIREEYGHIGDRDFARGRMTFLQGLAGTALYATSRGHERWEAAARANLSRELSTWAPKAARPISGLIPMIYLGAALGVIVAASVLLGRGLGAAAHWPAAADESTGFPVWAPIAGTAVAAALTCAWYRRVQPRLVTIPALALIGLGVIAIGVCWWRWPAAQPGAAMSERWPYLMLASVALVLAGALLALARRLRLAPPYALAPPRALGLGVTLVCASLLAWIVVSAGEPFVQARLETANTVSTTTTVPPGVLPVQLDGELAWSREVPATGAIAGTAGGVAELRSDGVVMSDATTGQIRWRYARADVDGAASSGSRGLLVSGDGRTLAAHLPYAGNRAPSGIDLPTYAVLDAGTGKPLTEVHTDGTALAVDANQLLVAEGKYVVAHGVSNPTHWRTRLQCTVTQGVLLADQAVVVDACDDNHAVVRGLDLTDGKQRWEVDLGIRFELSAELDPTTWVGDMVAVPDSREVTGLVWTGAAGGTLYQWAVDVGEGRVLWTSPVPGTPRPRLGASSCDAQLTATHASLVLVTCRTNNEAGQVQNYDVSASSPADGTTQWHHLLPVPPKLQRPQYPRDGFGMLPDGRVVTLMPQPDGTCSPVLVGTTGILPRPIVAGPTAASVADTKKVTCDKPAVTVADGRPIFSDNTRLFALN
;
A
#
# COMPACT_ATOMS: atom_id res chain seq x y z
N MET A 1 -8.82 64.22 50.59
CA MET A 1 -8.66 64.38 52.06
C MET A 1 -7.30 63.80 52.41
N ASP A 2 -6.52 64.36 53.36
CA ASP A 2 -5.20 63.80 53.68
C ASP A 2 -5.32 62.33 54.10
N LEU A 3 -4.52 61.44 53.51
CA LEU A 3 -4.54 59.99 53.79
C LEU A 3 -4.27 59.72 55.28
N ARG A 4 -3.40 60.51 55.92
CA ARG A 4 -3.17 60.42 57.37
C ARG A 4 -4.42 60.73 58.18
N ASP A 5 -5.16 61.77 57.81
CA ASP A 5 -6.42 62.11 58.47
C ASP A 5 -7.49 61.05 58.28
N GLN A 6 -7.52 60.39 57.11
CA GLN A 6 -8.41 59.26 56.85
C GLN A 6 -8.07 58.07 57.74
N TRP A 7 -6.80 57.68 57.80
CA TRP A 7 -6.33 56.60 58.67
C TRP A 7 -6.61 56.89 60.15
N ASN A 8 -6.31 58.10 60.62
CA ASN A 8 -6.50 58.49 62.02
C ASN A 8 -7.97 58.49 62.47
N ARG A 9 -8.92 58.60 61.53
CA ARG A 9 -10.34 58.40 61.84
C ARG A 9 -10.73 56.94 61.84
N LEU A 10 -10.17 56.15 60.94
CA LEU A 10 -10.46 54.73 60.79
C LEU A 10 -9.88 53.89 61.95
N LEU A 11 -8.65 54.20 62.39
CA LEU A 11 -8.00 53.52 63.50
C LEU A 11 -7.22 54.51 64.41
N PRO A 12 -7.92 55.26 65.30
CA PRO A 12 -7.37 56.41 66.04
C PRO A 12 -6.20 56.14 66.99
N HIS A 13 -5.86 54.87 67.25
CA HIS A 13 -4.77 54.48 68.16
C HIS A 13 -3.58 53.83 67.42
N ALA A 14 -3.58 53.85 66.09
CA ALA A 14 -2.60 53.16 65.25
C ALA A 14 -1.87 54.11 64.28
N GLN A 15 -1.59 55.36 64.67
CA GLN A 15 -0.87 56.33 63.83
C GLN A 15 0.44 55.77 63.25
N PRO A 16 1.31 55.08 64.02
CA PRO A 16 2.58 54.56 63.49
C PRO A 16 2.38 53.55 62.35
N LEU A 17 1.31 52.75 62.41
CA LEU A 17 0.96 51.78 61.37
C LEU A 17 0.51 52.47 60.08
N GLY A 18 -0.29 53.53 60.20
CA GLY A 18 -0.68 54.35 59.03
C GLY A 18 0.53 55.02 58.36
N ASP A 19 1.47 55.54 59.14
CA ASP A 19 2.72 56.10 58.60
C ASP A 19 3.61 55.03 57.94
N ASP A 20 3.66 53.81 58.48
CA ASP A 20 4.36 52.67 57.86
C ASP A 20 3.75 52.28 56.51
N LEU A 21 2.42 52.15 56.44
CA LEU A 21 1.70 51.86 55.20
C LEU A 21 1.95 52.95 54.15
N LEU A 22 1.88 54.23 54.53
CA LEU A 22 2.18 55.33 53.60
C LEU A 22 3.63 55.30 53.11
N ALA A 23 4.59 54.89 53.96
CA ALA A 23 5.97 54.73 53.55
C ALA A 23 6.14 53.60 52.51
N ARG A 24 5.43 52.48 52.66
CA ARG A 24 5.40 51.37 51.69
C ARG A 24 4.85 51.82 50.33
N TYR A 25 3.72 52.52 50.33
CA TYR A 25 3.15 53.11 49.10
C TYR A 25 4.01 54.23 48.48
N ALA A 26 5.09 54.66 49.15
CA ALA A 26 6.04 55.65 48.64
C ALA A 26 7.38 55.03 48.17
N GLU A 27 7.51 53.70 48.13
CA GLU A 27 8.71 53.03 47.63
C GLU A 27 9.00 53.38 46.16
N GLN A 28 10.27 53.60 45.82
CA GLN A 28 10.67 54.17 44.53
C GLN A 28 10.38 53.29 43.31
N HIS A 29 10.21 51.97 43.50
CA HIS A 29 9.92 51.04 42.41
C HIS A 29 8.44 50.98 42.03
N ARG A 30 7.55 51.64 42.79
CA ARG A 30 6.12 51.73 42.53
C ARG A 30 5.85 52.91 41.60
N HIS A 31 5.20 52.65 40.46
CA HIS A 31 4.85 53.66 39.47
C HIS A 31 3.33 53.79 39.28
N TYR A 32 2.59 52.71 39.55
CA TYR A 32 1.13 52.71 39.62
C TYR A 32 0.63 52.36 41.01
N HIS A 33 1.19 51.34 41.67
CA HIS A 33 0.72 50.87 42.98
C HIS A 33 1.25 51.75 44.13
N ASP A 34 0.99 53.06 44.03
CA ASP A 34 1.47 54.13 44.90
C ASP A 34 0.35 54.76 45.76
N GLN A 35 0.65 55.85 46.49
CA GLN A 35 -0.35 56.55 47.31
C GLN A 35 -1.52 57.14 46.51
N ARG A 36 -1.36 57.38 45.20
CA ARG A 36 -2.45 57.85 44.34
C ARG A 36 -3.43 56.71 44.08
N HIS A 37 -2.95 55.51 43.78
CA HIS A 37 -3.81 54.31 43.65
C HIS A 37 -4.61 54.08 44.94
N LEU A 38 -3.96 54.12 46.10
CA LEU A 38 -4.64 53.99 47.39
C LEU A 38 -5.72 55.07 47.59
N THR A 39 -5.44 56.31 47.21
CA THR A 39 -6.43 57.41 47.30
C THR A 39 -7.63 57.15 46.38
N GLU A 40 -7.38 56.80 45.11
CA GLU A 40 -8.42 56.50 44.12
C GLU A 40 -9.29 55.30 44.56
N MET A 41 -8.68 54.29 45.19
CA MET A 41 -9.37 53.13 45.75
C MET A 41 -10.27 53.52 46.93
N LEU A 42 -9.75 54.27 47.91
CA LEU A 42 -10.54 54.70 49.09
C LEU A 42 -11.71 55.61 48.70
N GLU A 43 -11.51 56.52 47.74
CA GLU A 43 -12.59 57.36 47.21
C GLU A 43 -13.69 56.51 46.54
N THR A 44 -13.30 55.42 45.87
CA THR A 44 -14.26 54.50 45.24
C THR A 44 -15.00 53.65 46.28
N VAL A 45 -14.31 53.18 47.33
CA VAL A 45 -14.95 52.52 48.48
C VAL A 45 -15.97 53.45 49.13
N ASP A 46 -15.66 54.74 49.28
CA ASP A 46 -16.61 55.73 49.80
C ASP A 46 -17.81 55.96 48.86
N GLU A 47 -17.62 55.95 47.53
CA GLU A 47 -18.73 56.02 46.55
C GLU A 47 -19.67 54.80 46.62
N LEU A 48 -19.14 53.64 46.99
CA LEU A 48 -19.84 52.37 47.04
C LEU A 48 -20.20 51.91 48.47
N ALA A 49 -19.94 52.73 49.49
CA ALA A 49 -20.07 52.34 50.89
C ALA A 49 -21.48 51.88 51.28
N ASP A 50 -22.54 52.36 50.60
CA ASP A 50 -23.91 51.92 50.84
C ASP A 50 -24.22 50.51 50.30
N LEU A 51 -23.31 49.93 49.51
CA LEU A 51 -23.40 48.58 48.96
C LEU A 51 -22.57 47.55 49.74
N ALA A 52 -21.66 48.00 50.61
CA ALA A 52 -20.89 47.13 51.49
C ALA A 52 -21.67 46.84 52.78
N GLU A 53 -21.55 45.62 53.30
CA GLU A 53 -22.11 45.24 54.59
C GLU A 53 -21.32 45.87 55.74
N ASP A 54 -20.00 45.92 55.60
CA ASP A 54 -19.08 46.57 56.53
C ASP A 54 -18.06 47.46 55.78
N PRO A 55 -18.41 48.73 55.53
CA PRO A 55 -17.54 49.65 54.81
C PRO A 55 -16.26 50.00 55.56
N GLU A 56 -16.20 49.88 56.90
CA GLU A 56 -14.97 50.16 57.66
C GLU A 56 -13.95 49.04 57.44
N THR A 57 -14.40 47.79 57.47
CA THR A 57 -13.60 46.61 57.15
C THR A 57 -13.06 46.67 55.72
N VAL A 58 -13.89 47.05 54.74
CA VAL A 58 -13.45 47.23 53.35
C VAL A 58 -12.39 48.34 53.22
N ARG A 59 -12.52 49.46 53.95
CA ARG A 59 -11.50 50.51 53.95
C ARG A 59 -10.19 50.00 54.55
N LEU A 60 -10.23 49.25 55.64
CA LEU A 60 -9.02 48.64 56.22
C LEU A 60 -8.37 47.67 55.22
N ALA A 61 -9.14 46.81 54.56
CA ALA A 61 -8.61 45.94 53.50
C ALA A 61 -7.97 46.74 52.35
N ALA A 62 -8.60 47.84 51.90
CA ALA A 62 -8.04 48.72 50.87
C ALA A 62 -6.68 49.33 51.27
N TRP A 63 -6.49 49.68 52.55
CA TRP A 63 -5.20 50.18 53.05
C TRP A 63 -4.07 49.15 53.00
N PHE A 64 -4.40 47.86 53.05
CA PHE A 64 -3.41 46.79 53.10
C PHE A 64 -3.23 46.04 51.78
N HIS A 65 -4.17 46.09 50.83
CA HIS A 65 -4.22 45.16 49.70
C HIS A 65 -2.92 45.02 48.88
N ASP A 66 -2.14 46.11 48.76
CA ASP A 66 -0.85 46.19 48.07
C ASP A 66 0.26 46.74 48.98
N ALA A 67 0.11 46.64 50.30
CA ALA A 67 1.10 47.11 51.26
C ALA A 67 2.46 46.41 51.08
N ILE A 68 2.44 45.13 50.66
CA ILE A 68 3.59 44.43 50.12
C ILE A 68 3.42 44.34 48.60
N TYR A 69 4.39 44.85 47.83
CA TYR A 69 4.37 44.78 46.37
C TYR A 69 5.78 44.62 45.81
N ASP A 70 6.02 43.43 45.24
CA ASP A 70 7.17 43.12 44.41
C ASP A 70 6.68 42.66 43.03
N PRO A 71 6.99 43.40 41.94
CA PRO A 71 6.57 43.02 40.58
C PRO A 71 7.28 41.77 40.05
N THR A 72 8.22 41.19 40.81
CA THR A 72 8.92 39.94 40.50
C THR A 72 8.41 38.73 41.28
N ALA A 73 7.47 38.93 42.22
CA ALA A 73 6.86 37.87 43.01
C ALA A 73 5.97 36.94 42.16
N GLU A 74 5.72 35.73 42.66
CA GLU A 74 4.80 34.80 41.99
C GLU A 74 3.34 35.31 42.08
N PRO A 75 2.45 34.97 41.12
CA PRO A 75 1.08 35.45 41.13
C PRO A 75 0.33 35.11 42.44
N GLY A 76 -0.24 36.12 43.11
CA GLY A 76 -0.95 35.97 44.39
C GLY A 76 -0.08 36.10 45.63
N GLU A 77 1.25 36.16 45.49
CA GLU A 77 2.17 36.24 46.63
C GLU A 77 2.15 37.63 47.30
N ASN A 78 2.01 38.71 46.53
CA ASN A 78 1.89 40.06 47.07
C ASN A 78 0.63 40.20 47.93
N GLU A 79 -0.50 39.70 47.45
CA GLU A 79 -1.78 39.72 48.13
C GLU A 79 -1.76 38.85 49.40
N GLU A 80 -1.15 37.67 49.34
CA GLU A 80 -0.99 36.82 50.53
C GLU A 80 -0.11 37.46 51.60
N LEU A 81 1.03 38.05 51.23
CA LEU A 81 1.93 38.71 52.17
C LEU A 81 1.30 39.98 52.75
N SER A 82 0.55 40.72 51.94
CA SER A 82 -0.24 41.89 52.37
C SER A 82 -1.35 41.50 53.35
N ALA A 83 -2.03 40.38 53.12
CA ALA A 83 -3.04 39.84 54.04
C ALA A 83 -2.42 39.41 55.37
N GLN A 84 -1.29 38.70 55.35
CA GLN A 84 -0.57 38.31 56.57
C GLN A 84 -0.06 39.52 57.37
N LEU A 85 0.39 40.57 56.67
CA LEU A 85 0.76 41.83 57.31
C LEU A 85 -0.45 42.47 58.01
N ALA A 86 -1.61 42.52 57.34
CA ALA A 86 -2.84 43.04 57.94
C ALA A 86 -3.26 42.22 59.17
N GLU A 87 -3.23 40.89 59.07
CA GLU A 87 -3.61 39.98 60.16
C GLU A 87 -2.73 40.16 61.40
N LEU A 88 -1.41 40.28 61.19
CA LEU A 88 -0.45 40.48 62.26
C LEU A 88 -0.59 41.86 62.92
N GLU A 89 -0.58 42.93 62.12
CA GLU A 89 -0.53 44.30 62.62
C GLU A 89 -1.87 44.69 63.26
N LEU A 90 -3.01 44.43 62.61
CA LEU A 90 -4.32 44.82 63.14
C LEU A 90 -4.68 44.09 64.44
N SER A 91 -4.27 42.82 64.57
CA SER A 91 -4.40 42.08 65.83
C SER A 91 -3.63 42.75 66.97
N ALA A 92 -2.43 43.26 66.71
CA ALA A 92 -1.61 43.96 67.70
C ALA A 92 -2.23 45.29 68.16
N TYR A 93 -3.03 45.94 67.31
CA TYR A 93 -3.76 47.16 67.62
C TYR A 93 -5.18 46.92 68.16
N GLY A 94 -5.56 45.66 68.43
CA GLY A 94 -6.79 45.31 69.13
C GLY A 94 -8.06 45.27 68.26
N VAL A 95 -7.91 45.16 66.93
CA VAL A 95 -9.04 44.91 66.03
C VAL A 95 -9.63 43.52 66.34
N PRO A 96 -10.97 43.35 66.41
CA PRO A 96 -11.59 42.05 66.69
C PRO A 96 -11.16 40.97 65.70
N ALA A 97 -10.89 39.75 66.18
CA ALA A 97 -10.37 38.66 65.36
C ALA A 97 -11.23 38.35 64.11
N GLU A 98 -12.55 38.36 64.23
CA GLU A 98 -13.47 38.13 63.10
C GLU A 98 -13.34 39.22 62.01
N GLN A 99 -13.10 40.47 62.42
CA GLN A 99 -12.86 41.58 61.49
C GLN A 99 -11.48 41.45 60.83
N VAL A 100 -10.47 41.01 61.58
CA VAL A 100 -9.12 40.75 61.04
C VAL A 100 -9.15 39.62 60.01
N ASP A 101 -9.84 38.52 60.31
CA ASP A 101 -10.01 37.40 59.39
C ASP A 101 -10.70 37.83 58.08
N GLU A 102 -11.73 38.68 58.19
CA GLU A 102 -12.43 39.23 57.02
C GLU A 102 -11.53 40.16 56.20
N ILE A 103 -10.74 41.03 56.84
CA ILE A 103 -9.75 41.89 56.15
C ILE A 103 -8.73 41.04 55.39
N GLY A 104 -8.19 39.99 56.03
CA GLY A 104 -7.26 39.06 55.40
C GLY A 104 -7.89 38.32 54.22
N ARG A 105 -9.16 37.90 54.33
CA ARG A 105 -9.90 37.27 53.23
C ARG A 105 -10.10 38.24 52.05
N LEU A 106 -10.53 39.46 52.35
CA LEU A 106 -10.77 40.51 51.36
C LEU A 106 -9.50 40.89 50.58
N ILE A 107 -8.35 41.00 51.26
CA ILE A 107 -7.07 41.25 50.59
C ILE A 107 -6.71 40.08 49.66
N ARG A 108 -6.83 38.82 50.10
CA ARG A 108 -6.53 37.67 49.22
C ARG A 108 -7.45 37.59 48.00
N LEU A 109 -8.66 38.14 48.08
CA LEU A 109 -9.63 38.16 46.99
C LEU A 109 -9.15 39.02 45.81
N THR A 110 -8.33 40.05 46.04
CA THR A 110 -7.81 40.92 44.98
C THR A 110 -6.82 40.23 44.05
N ALA A 111 -6.31 39.04 44.40
CA ALA A 111 -5.41 38.28 43.52
C ALA A 111 -6.11 37.78 42.23
N LYS A 112 -7.45 37.61 42.27
CA LYS A 112 -8.24 37.10 41.14
C LYS A 112 -9.46 37.95 40.79
N HIS A 113 -9.90 38.80 41.72
CA HIS A 113 -11.13 39.59 41.60
C HIS A 113 -12.38 38.73 41.33
N ASP A 114 -12.36 37.47 41.79
CA ASP A 114 -13.44 36.48 41.58
C ASP A 114 -14.39 36.50 42.79
N CYS A 115 -15.16 37.57 42.85
CA CYS A 115 -16.11 37.86 43.92
C CYS A 115 -17.38 36.97 43.80
N ASP A 116 -17.77 36.26 44.86
CA ASP A 116 -19.03 35.48 44.89
C ASP A 116 -20.25 36.43 44.78
N PRO A 117 -21.38 36.00 44.17
CA PRO A 117 -22.54 36.88 43.95
C PRO A 117 -23.13 37.53 45.21
N ASP A 118 -22.96 36.88 46.36
CA ASP A 118 -23.48 37.34 47.66
C ASP A 118 -22.39 38.02 48.53
N ASP A 119 -21.16 38.19 48.02
CA ASP A 119 -20.04 38.82 48.74
C ASP A 119 -20.04 40.35 48.57
N ALA A 120 -20.88 41.04 49.34
CA ALA A 120 -21.06 42.49 49.24
C ALA A 120 -19.76 43.29 49.53
N ASN A 121 -19.01 42.90 50.56
CA ASN A 121 -17.74 43.55 50.91
C ASN A 121 -16.67 43.31 49.86
N GLY A 122 -16.54 42.06 49.41
CA GLY A 122 -15.62 41.68 48.34
C GLY A 122 -15.93 42.43 47.07
N ALA A 123 -17.20 42.48 46.65
CA ALA A 123 -17.62 43.17 45.43
C ALA A 123 -17.22 44.65 45.43
N VAL A 124 -17.37 45.35 46.56
CA VAL A 124 -16.94 46.74 46.69
C VAL A 124 -15.42 46.88 46.59
N LEU A 125 -14.65 46.00 47.23
CA LEU A 125 -13.18 46.03 47.15
C LEU A 125 -12.66 45.69 45.74
N CYS A 126 -13.17 44.60 45.14
CA CYS A 126 -12.92 44.18 43.75
C CYS A 126 -13.15 45.36 42.78
N ASP A 127 -14.29 46.04 42.90
CA ASP A 127 -14.66 47.15 42.02
C ASP A 127 -13.81 48.40 42.25
N ALA A 128 -13.41 48.67 43.49
CA ALA A 128 -12.55 49.79 43.83
C ALA A 128 -11.15 49.62 43.24
N ASP A 129 -10.57 48.42 43.32
CA ASP A 129 -9.26 48.12 42.74
C ASP A 129 -9.29 48.18 41.19
N LEU A 130 -10.33 47.65 40.58
CA LEU A 130 -10.51 47.66 39.12
C LEU A 130 -11.07 48.99 38.57
N ARG A 131 -11.29 50.01 39.42
CA ARG A 131 -11.86 51.30 38.99
C ARG A 131 -11.02 51.99 37.93
N ILE A 132 -9.70 51.86 38.00
CA ILE A 132 -8.76 52.44 37.04
C ILE A 132 -9.12 52.11 35.58
N LEU A 133 -9.69 50.92 35.34
CA LEU A 133 -10.00 50.46 33.99
C LEU A 133 -11.01 51.37 33.29
N SER A 134 -11.93 51.97 34.03
CA SER A 134 -13.01 52.82 33.51
C SER A 134 -12.74 54.33 33.62
N LEU A 135 -11.59 54.73 34.16
CA LEU A 135 -11.21 56.14 34.24
C LEU A 135 -10.99 56.74 32.83
N PRO A 136 -10.99 58.09 32.72
CA PRO A 136 -10.68 58.78 31.47
C PRO A 136 -9.40 58.25 30.80
N ALA A 137 -9.40 58.27 29.45
CA ALA A 137 -8.38 57.58 28.65
C ALA A 137 -6.94 58.03 28.95
N ASP A 138 -6.73 59.31 29.26
CA ASP A 138 -5.47 59.88 29.69
C ASP A 138 -4.97 59.26 31.01
N ARG A 139 -5.84 59.14 32.01
CA ARG A 139 -5.48 58.49 33.28
C ARG A 139 -5.23 57.00 33.11
N TYR A 140 -6.02 56.32 32.27
CA TYR A 140 -5.78 54.92 31.94
C TYR A 140 -4.42 54.72 31.24
N ASP A 141 -4.05 55.61 30.32
CA ASP A 141 -2.78 55.53 29.60
C ASP A 141 -1.58 55.80 30.54
N GLU A 142 -1.72 56.67 31.55
CA GLU A 142 -0.77 56.81 32.66
C GLU A 142 -0.62 55.50 33.45
N TYR A 143 -1.73 54.85 33.82
CA TYR A 143 -1.74 53.55 34.48
C TYR A 143 -0.99 52.50 33.67
N ALA A 144 -1.32 52.35 32.37
CA ALA A 144 -0.69 51.37 31.51
C ALA A 144 0.82 51.62 31.35
N THR A 145 1.24 52.89 31.39
CA THR A 145 2.66 53.28 31.39
C THR A 145 3.33 52.93 32.72
N GLY A 146 2.71 53.24 33.86
CA GLY A 146 3.22 52.90 35.19
C GLY A 146 3.40 51.39 35.37
N ILE A 147 2.41 50.58 34.95
CA ILE A 147 2.55 49.12 34.92
C ILE A 147 3.71 48.69 34.02
N ARG A 148 3.89 49.31 32.84
CA ARG A 148 5.03 48.98 31.98
C ARG A 148 6.37 49.29 32.66
N GLU A 149 6.45 50.36 33.45
CA GLU A 149 7.66 50.75 34.20
C GLU A 149 7.97 49.75 35.33
N GLU A 150 6.98 49.34 36.12
CA GLU A 150 7.13 48.33 37.20
C GLU A 150 7.63 46.98 36.66
N TYR A 151 7.16 46.58 35.48
CA TYR A 151 7.61 45.37 34.78
C TYR A 151 8.79 45.64 33.81
N GLY A 152 9.57 46.70 34.05
CA GLY A 152 10.75 47.06 33.25
C GLY A 152 11.77 45.94 33.07
N HIS A 153 11.81 45.01 34.02
CA HIS A 153 12.67 43.82 34.02
C HIS A 153 12.26 42.75 32.99
N ILE A 154 11.02 42.76 32.48
CA ILE A 154 10.54 41.84 31.44
C ILE A 154 10.77 42.42 30.04
N GLY A 155 11.32 41.60 29.14
CA GLY A 155 11.53 42.00 27.74
C GLY A 155 10.22 42.30 27.00
N ASP A 156 10.24 43.32 26.15
CA ASP A 156 9.05 43.92 25.51
C ASP A 156 8.06 42.92 24.89
N ARG A 157 8.56 41.87 24.23
CA ARG A 157 7.71 40.87 23.57
C ARG A 157 6.98 39.97 24.57
N ASP A 158 7.67 39.57 25.62
CA ASP A 158 7.11 38.65 26.62
C ASP A 158 6.20 39.42 27.59
N PHE A 159 6.54 40.69 27.89
CA PHE A 159 5.60 41.63 28.54
C PHE A 159 4.34 41.82 27.69
N ALA A 160 4.47 42.13 26.40
CA ALA A 160 3.31 42.29 25.50
C ALA A 160 2.42 41.03 25.48
N ARG A 161 3.00 39.84 25.53
CA ARG A 161 2.24 38.59 25.61
C ARG A 161 1.51 38.46 26.95
N GLY A 162 2.22 38.62 28.06
CA GLY A 162 1.65 38.53 29.40
C GLY A 162 0.52 39.55 29.60
N ARG A 163 0.77 40.80 29.22
CA ARG A 163 -0.20 41.89 29.28
C ARG A 163 -1.43 41.60 28.41
N MET A 164 -1.25 41.12 27.19
CA MET A 164 -2.39 40.72 26.35
C MET A 164 -3.21 39.59 26.98
N THR A 165 -2.57 38.57 27.55
CA THR A 165 -3.25 37.46 28.22
C THR A 165 -4.07 37.96 29.40
N PHE A 166 -3.50 38.82 30.25
CA PHE A 166 -4.19 39.45 31.37
C PHE A 166 -5.42 40.25 30.93
N LEU A 167 -5.25 41.19 29.99
CA LEU A 167 -6.34 42.04 29.51
C LEU A 167 -7.45 41.25 28.78
N GLN A 168 -7.09 40.17 28.06
CA GLN A 168 -8.06 39.27 27.42
C GLN A 168 -8.82 38.44 28.45
N GLY A 169 -8.16 38.01 29.53
CA GLY A 169 -8.79 37.33 30.66
C GLY A 169 -9.87 38.20 31.28
N LEU A 170 -9.52 39.43 31.65
CA LEU A 170 -10.45 40.43 32.18
C LEU A 170 -11.59 40.75 31.19
N ALA A 171 -11.28 40.98 29.91
CA ALA A 171 -12.31 41.29 28.92
C ALA A 171 -13.32 40.15 28.70
N GLY A 172 -12.98 38.92 29.09
CA GLY A 172 -13.83 37.73 29.01
C GLY A 172 -14.81 37.56 30.16
N THR A 173 -14.66 38.30 31.26
CA THR A 173 -15.53 38.25 32.46
C THR A 173 -16.40 39.50 32.56
N ALA A 174 -17.29 39.56 33.56
CA ALA A 174 -17.85 40.84 34.02
C ALA A 174 -16.76 41.58 34.81
N LEU A 175 -16.48 42.84 34.45
CA LEU A 175 -15.34 43.58 35.02
C LEU A 175 -15.65 44.14 36.41
N TYR A 176 -16.91 44.46 36.65
CA TYR A 176 -17.39 45.02 37.91
C TYR A 176 -18.47 44.12 38.52
N ALA A 177 -18.30 43.76 39.79
CA ALA A 177 -19.17 42.89 40.57
C ALA A 177 -20.39 43.63 41.13
N THR A 178 -20.25 44.90 41.54
CA THR A 178 -21.41 45.67 42.01
C THR A 178 -22.30 46.09 40.84
N SER A 179 -23.61 46.13 41.07
CA SER A 179 -24.56 46.61 40.05
C SER A 179 -24.26 48.05 39.61
N ARG A 180 -23.85 48.92 40.55
CA ARG A 180 -23.50 50.32 40.28
C ARG A 180 -22.24 50.42 39.41
N GLY A 181 -21.20 49.64 39.71
CA GLY A 181 -19.97 49.59 38.91
C GLY A 181 -20.26 49.04 37.52
N HIS A 182 -20.99 47.93 37.42
CA HIS A 182 -21.34 47.33 36.13
C HIS A 182 -22.13 48.29 35.23
N GLU A 183 -23.12 48.99 35.77
CA GLU A 183 -23.94 49.93 34.99
C GLU A 183 -23.18 51.19 34.57
N ARG A 184 -22.30 51.73 35.43
CA ARG A 184 -21.66 53.03 35.20
C ARG A 184 -20.30 52.95 34.53
N TRP A 185 -19.55 51.87 34.73
CA TRP A 185 -18.10 51.84 34.46
C TRP A 185 -17.70 50.82 33.38
N GLU A 186 -18.43 49.72 33.25
CA GLU A 186 -18.11 48.59 32.38
C GLU A 186 -17.84 49.00 30.91
N ALA A 187 -18.71 49.86 30.35
CA ALA A 187 -18.59 50.28 28.96
C ALA A 187 -17.30 51.08 28.69
N ALA A 188 -16.95 51.99 29.60
CA ALA A 188 -15.71 52.76 29.51
C ALA A 188 -14.48 51.84 29.67
N ALA A 189 -14.53 50.91 30.63
CA ALA A 189 -13.45 49.95 30.85
C ALA A 189 -13.18 49.09 29.61
N ARG A 190 -14.22 48.52 29.00
CA ARG A 190 -14.08 47.71 27.78
C ARG A 190 -13.50 48.49 26.61
N ALA A 191 -13.83 49.79 26.49
CA ALA A 191 -13.25 50.66 25.47
C ALA A 191 -11.74 50.88 25.69
N ASN A 192 -11.32 51.10 26.94
CA ASN A 192 -9.90 51.22 27.30
C ASN A 192 -9.12 49.92 27.07
N LEU A 193 -9.63 48.78 27.55
CA LEU A 193 -9.02 47.46 27.32
C LEU A 193 -8.85 47.16 25.82
N SER A 194 -9.88 47.44 25.02
CA SER A 194 -9.83 47.24 23.56
C SER A 194 -8.79 48.12 22.88
N ARG A 195 -8.66 49.38 23.32
CA ARG A 195 -7.63 50.31 22.84
C ARG A 195 -6.25 49.76 23.14
N GLU A 196 -5.99 49.37 24.40
CA GLU A 196 -4.69 48.86 24.82
C GLU A 196 -4.31 47.56 24.08
N LEU A 197 -5.23 46.59 23.98
CA LEU A 197 -5.01 45.32 23.28
C LEU A 197 -4.54 45.51 21.82
N SER A 198 -5.07 46.53 21.13
CA SER A 198 -4.69 46.83 19.75
C SER A 198 -3.22 47.29 19.63
N THR A 199 -2.66 47.89 20.68
CA THR A 199 -1.27 48.37 20.70
C THR A 199 -0.25 47.25 20.93
N TRP A 200 -0.63 46.20 21.67
CA TRP A 200 0.25 45.09 22.01
C TRP A 200 0.28 43.97 20.96
N ALA A 201 -0.80 43.76 20.21
CA ALA A 201 -0.91 42.66 19.24
C ALA A 201 0.23 42.59 18.20
N PRO A 202 0.70 43.72 17.60
CA PRO A 202 1.84 43.70 16.70
C PRO A 202 3.17 43.35 17.41
N LYS A 203 3.32 43.76 18.66
CA LYS A 203 4.54 43.58 19.46
C LYS A 203 4.69 42.14 19.98
N ALA A 204 3.59 41.40 20.14
CA ALA A 204 3.59 40.01 20.64
C ALA A 204 3.89 38.93 19.58
N ALA A 205 3.81 39.25 18.28
CA ALA A 205 3.90 38.29 17.18
C ALA A 205 5.36 37.86 16.85
N ARG A 206 5.57 36.60 16.46
CA ARG A 206 6.90 36.09 16.03
C ARG A 206 7.15 36.43 14.55
N PRO A 207 8.36 36.81 14.14
CA PRO A 207 8.66 37.12 12.72
C PRO A 207 8.42 35.94 11.75
N ILE A 208 8.58 34.70 12.25
CA ILE A 208 8.53 33.46 11.45
C ILE A 208 7.09 32.94 11.29
N SER A 209 6.15 33.38 12.13
CA SER A 209 4.80 32.83 12.15
C SER A 209 4.02 33.08 10.85
N GLY A 210 4.38 34.14 10.12
CA GLY A 210 3.87 34.44 8.78
C GLY A 210 4.18 33.40 7.70
N LEU A 211 5.14 32.50 7.93
CA LEU A 211 5.47 31.41 6.99
C LEU A 211 4.47 30.26 7.07
N ILE A 212 3.82 30.04 8.22
CA ILE A 212 2.92 28.90 8.42
C ILE A 212 1.74 28.93 7.43
N PRO A 213 1.02 30.07 7.24
CA PRO A 213 0.01 30.18 6.18
C PRO A 213 0.54 29.90 4.77
N MET A 214 1.80 30.24 4.49
CA MET A 214 2.43 30.02 3.18
C MET A 214 2.77 28.55 2.94
N ILE A 215 3.15 27.79 3.98
CA ILE A 215 3.34 26.34 3.89
C ILE A 215 2.04 25.67 3.46
N TYR A 216 0.91 25.98 4.12
CA TYR A 216 -0.39 25.40 3.78
C TYR A 216 -0.89 25.84 2.39
N LEU A 217 -0.59 27.07 1.96
CA LEU A 217 -0.87 27.52 0.61
C LEU A 217 -0.06 26.73 -0.43
N GLY A 218 1.25 26.55 -0.20
CA GLY A 218 2.11 25.74 -1.05
C GLY A 218 1.63 24.30 -1.14
N ALA A 219 1.29 23.71 0.01
CA ALA A 219 0.72 22.39 0.10
C ALA A 219 -0.55 22.24 -0.73
N ALA A 220 -1.50 23.17 -0.61
CA ALA A 220 -2.71 23.16 -1.42
C ALA A 220 -2.44 23.24 -2.93
N LEU A 221 -1.51 24.12 -3.35
CA LEU A 221 -1.12 24.23 -4.76
C LEU A 221 -0.49 22.93 -5.28
N GLY A 222 0.36 22.28 -4.48
CA GLY A 222 0.95 20.98 -4.82
C GLY A 222 -0.11 19.90 -5.01
N VAL A 223 -1.10 19.84 -4.11
CA VAL A 223 -2.21 18.89 -4.21
C VAL A 223 -3.11 19.19 -5.42
N ILE A 224 -3.34 20.46 -5.78
CA ILE A 224 -4.07 20.83 -7.00
C ILE A 224 -3.34 20.33 -8.25
N VAL A 225 -2.02 20.51 -8.32
CA VAL A 225 -1.20 20.02 -9.44
C VAL A 225 -1.31 18.49 -9.53
N ALA A 226 -1.13 17.78 -8.41
CA ALA A 226 -1.25 16.32 -8.39
C ALA A 226 -2.66 15.85 -8.80
N ALA A 227 -3.72 16.49 -8.29
CA ALA A 227 -5.10 16.16 -8.64
C ALA A 227 -5.34 16.23 -10.16
N SER A 228 -4.75 17.20 -10.85
CA SER A 228 -4.90 17.33 -12.30
C SER A 228 -4.04 16.37 -13.11
N VAL A 229 -2.86 15.98 -12.62
CA VAL A 229 -2.10 14.88 -13.23
C VAL A 229 -2.90 13.58 -13.15
N LEU A 230 -3.45 13.26 -11.97
CA LEU A 230 -4.28 12.08 -11.75
C LEU A 230 -5.57 12.13 -12.57
N LEU A 231 -6.22 13.29 -12.66
CA LEU A 231 -7.42 13.50 -13.48
C LEU A 231 -7.11 13.33 -14.98
N GLY A 232 -5.96 13.81 -15.45
CA GLY A 232 -5.50 13.61 -16.82
C GLY A 232 -5.32 12.13 -17.16
N ARG A 233 -4.69 11.36 -16.26
CA ARG A 233 -4.54 9.91 -16.40
C ARG A 233 -5.89 9.19 -16.37
N GLY A 234 -6.73 9.50 -15.40
CA GLY A 234 -8.05 8.88 -15.28
C GLY A 234 -8.96 9.15 -16.48
N LEU A 235 -8.98 10.38 -17.01
CA LEU A 235 -9.77 10.72 -18.20
C LEU A 235 -9.19 10.17 -19.51
N GLY A 236 -7.87 9.96 -19.57
CA GLY A 236 -7.21 9.30 -20.71
C GLY A 236 -7.41 7.79 -20.75
N ALA A 237 -7.81 7.17 -19.63
CA ALA A 237 -8.07 5.75 -19.53
C ALA A 237 -9.48 5.35 -20.01
N ALA A 238 -9.61 4.10 -20.46
CA ALA A 238 -10.87 3.55 -20.98
C ALA A 238 -12.01 3.58 -19.95
N ALA A 239 -13.27 3.71 -20.41
CA ALA A 239 -14.42 3.81 -19.50
C ALA A 239 -14.80 2.47 -18.83
N HIS A 240 -14.57 1.36 -19.53
CA HIS A 240 -14.78 -0.01 -19.06
C HIS A 240 -13.62 -0.90 -19.51
N TRP A 241 -13.51 -2.07 -18.91
CA TRP A 241 -12.55 -3.10 -19.29
C TRP A 241 -13.29 -4.41 -19.61
N PRO A 242 -12.81 -5.22 -20.56
CA PRO A 242 -11.82 -4.87 -21.58
C PRO A 242 -12.31 -3.74 -22.50
N ALA A 243 -11.39 -2.91 -22.99
CA ALA A 243 -11.69 -1.83 -23.92
C ALA A 243 -11.75 -2.35 -25.36
N ALA A 244 -12.65 -1.82 -26.19
CA ALA A 244 -12.59 -2.06 -27.63
C ALA A 244 -11.40 -1.30 -28.25
N ALA A 245 -10.86 -1.80 -29.36
CA ALA A 245 -9.65 -1.23 -29.99
C ALA A 245 -9.82 0.24 -30.44
N ASP A 246 -11.06 0.70 -30.61
CA ASP A 246 -11.46 2.05 -31.01
C ASP A 246 -11.79 3.01 -29.84
N GLU A 247 -11.84 2.51 -28.60
CA GLU A 247 -12.27 3.29 -27.43
C GLU A 247 -11.13 4.05 -26.72
N SER A 248 -9.86 3.84 -27.13
CA SER A 248 -8.70 4.56 -26.59
C SER A 248 -8.57 5.97 -27.18
N THR A 249 -9.60 6.79 -27.02
CA THR A 249 -9.51 8.21 -27.39
C THR A 249 -8.74 8.95 -26.30
N GLY A 250 -7.44 9.16 -26.55
CA GLY A 250 -6.54 9.87 -25.65
C GLY A 250 -7.07 11.26 -25.31
N PHE A 251 -7.44 11.46 -24.04
CA PHE A 251 -7.76 12.79 -23.53
C PHE A 251 -6.52 13.68 -23.64
N PRO A 252 -6.62 14.89 -24.21
CA PRO A 252 -5.45 15.74 -24.42
C PRO A 252 -4.82 16.14 -23.08
N VAL A 253 -3.58 15.67 -22.86
CA VAL A 253 -2.79 15.92 -21.63
C VAL A 253 -2.62 17.41 -21.31
N TRP A 254 -2.79 18.31 -22.29
CA TRP A 254 -2.71 19.75 -22.08
C TRP A 254 -3.95 20.35 -21.38
N ALA A 255 -5.13 19.74 -21.47
CA ALA A 255 -6.36 20.29 -20.89
C ALA A 255 -6.35 20.35 -19.35
N PRO A 256 -5.90 19.29 -18.63
CA PRO A 256 -5.70 19.35 -17.17
C PRO A 256 -4.62 20.35 -16.78
N ILE A 257 -3.53 20.47 -17.55
CA ILE A 257 -2.43 21.40 -17.31
C ILE A 257 -2.90 22.86 -17.40
N ALA A 258 -3.66 23.19 -18.45
CA ALA A 258 -4.28 24.51 -18.60
C ALA A 258 -5.24 24.82 -17.44
N GLY A 259 -6.05 23.82 -17.05
CA GLY A 259 -6.93 23.91 -15.88
C GLY A 259 -6.20 24.21 -14.57
N THR A 260 -5.07 23.54 -14.31
CA THR A 260 -4.23 23.82 -13.11
C THR A 260 -3.67 25.21 -13.10
N ALA A 261 -3.17 25.71 -14.23
CA ALA A 261 -2.58 27.03 -14.30
C ALA A 261 -3.62 28.11 -13.95
N VAL A 262 -4.84 27.97 -14.45
CA VAL A 262 -5.97 28.86 -14.14
C VAL A 262 -6.37 28.74 -12.67
N ALA A 263 -6.54 27.51 -12.15
CA ALA A 263 -6.91 27.28 -10.75
C ALA A 263 -5.86 27.83 -9.77
N ALA A 264 -4.57 27.60 -10.04
CA ALA A 264 -3.46 28.11 -9.24
C ALA A 264 -3.39 29.64 -9.28
N ALA A 265 -3.58 30.25 -10.46
CA ALA A 265 -3.61 31.71 -10.61
C ALA A 265 -4.78 32.34 -9.83
N LEU A 266 -5.98 31.78 -9.95
CA LEU A 266 -7.17 32.23 -9.20
C LEU A 266 -6.99 32.07 -7.70
N THR A 267 -6.40 30.96 -7.25
CA THR A 267 -6.13 30.67 -5.83
C THR A 267 -5.11 31.66 -5.25
N CYS A 268 -4.03 31.94 -6.00
CA CYS A 268 -3.04 32.97 -5.62
C CYS A 268 -3.66 34.37 -5.58
N ALA A 269 -4.46 34.74 -6.58
CA ALA A 269 -5.12 36.03 -6.65
C ALA A 269 -6.14 36.22 -5.52
N TRP A 270 -6.89 35.16 -5.19
CA TRP A 270 -7.84 35.14 -4.07
C TRP A 270 -7.12 35.25 -2.73
N TYR A 271 -6.06 34.46 -2.51
CA TYR A 271 -5.31 34.49 -1.26
C TYR A 271 -4.81 35.90 -0.96
N ARG A 272 -4.38 36.67 -1.98
CA ARG A 272 -3.88 38.05 -1.78
C ARG A 272 -4.93 39.07 -1.31
N ARG A 273 -6.23 38.84 -1.50
CA ARG A 273 -7.29 39.81 -1.13
C ARG A 273 -7.52 39.86 0.39
N VAL A 274 -7.94 41.01 0.94
CA VAL A 274 -8.10 41.25 2.40
C VAL A 274 -9.58 41.20 2.86
N GLN A 275 -10.55 41.02 1.95
CA GLN A 275 -11.97 41.08 2.31
C GLN A 275 -12.49 39.83 3.06
N PRO A 276 -13.25 39.98 4.17
CA PRO A 276 -13.72 38.88 5.02
C PRO A 276 -15.00 38.17 4.55
N ARG A 277 -15.78 38.70 3.60
CA ARG A 277 -17.03 38.06 3.12
C ARG A 277 -16.85 37.08 1.94
N LEU A 278 -15.65 37.00 1.35
CA LEU A 278 -15.30 36.10 0.24
C LEU A 278 -14.52 34.84 0.71
N VAL A 279 -14.62 34.52 2.00
CA VAL A 279 -13.64 33.70 2.75
C VAL A 279 -13.67 32.20 2.47
N THR A 280 -14.73 31.65 1.87
CA THR A 280 -14.87 30.18 1.76
C THR A 280 -15.21 29.67 0.37
N ILE A 281 -15.53 30.54 -0.60
CA ILE A 281 -16.10 30.10 -1.88
C ILE A 281 -15.15 29.15 -2.66
N PRO A 282 -13.85 29.44 -2.84
CA PRO A 282 -12.97 28.56 -3.61
C PRO A 282 -12.68 27.23 -2.89
N ALA A 283 -12.49 27.29 -1.57
CA ALA A 283 -12.25 26.10 -0.75
C ALA A 283 -13.48 25.17 -0.73
N LEU A 284 -14.67 25.74 -0.54
CA LEU A 284 -15.94 24.99 -0.59
C LEU A 284 -16.25 24.47 -1.99
N ALA A 285 -15.89 25.19 -3.05
CA ALA A 285 -16.05 24.71 -4.43
C ALA A 285 -15.18 23.47 -4.69
N LEU A 286 -13.91 23.48 -4.29
CA LEU A 286 -13.02 22.32 -4.42
C LEU A 286 -13.50 21.13 -3.59
N ILE A 287 -13.91 21.37 -2.34
CA ILE A 287 -14.47 20.33 -1.46
C ILE A 287 -15.75 19.76 -2.07
N GLY A 288 -16.69 20.61 -2.48
CA GLY A 288 -17.97 20.18 -3.06
C GLY A 288 -17.78 19.37 -4.34
N LEU A 289 -16.93 19.84 -5.25
CA LEU A 289 -16.65 19.13 -6.50
C LEU A 289 -15.95 17.79 -6.24
N GLY A 290 -14.99 17.75 -5.30
CA GLY A 290 -14.32 16.53 -4.89
C GLY A 290 -15.29 15.52 -4.26
N VAL A 291 -16.16 15.94 -3.34
CA VAL A 291 -17.15 15.05 -2.69
C VAL A 291 -18.17 14.50 -3.69
N ILE A 292 -18.68 15.34 -4.61
CA ILE A 292 -19.59 14.87 -5.67
C ILE A 292 -18.89 13.85 -6.56
N ALA A 293 -17.64 14.13 -6.97
CA ALA A 293 -16.87 13.23 -7.81
C ALA A 293 -16.52 11.91 -7.09
N ILE A 294 -16.23 11.93 -5.78
CA ILE A 294 -16.11 10.73 -4.95
C ILE A 294 -17.40 9.93 -5.00
N GLY A 295 -18.57 10.55 -4.82
CA GLY A 295 -19.86 9.87 -4.89
C GLY A 295 -20.12 9.21 -6.24
N VAL A 296 -19.80 9.90 -7.35
CA VAL A 296 -19.90 9.34 -8.71
C VAL A 296 -18.92 8.19 -8.91
N CYS A 297 -17.66 8.35 -8.49
CA CYS A 297 -16.65 7.31 -8.58
C CYS A 297 -17.07 6.11 -7.74
N TRP A 298 -17.62 6.31 -6.54
CA TRP A 298 -18.09 5.25 -5.64
C TRP A 298 -19.31 4.50 -6.19
N TRP A 299 -20.24 5.20 -6.83
CA TRP A 299 -21.38 4.56 -7.50
C TRP A 299 -20.91 3.69 -8.68
N ARG A 300 -19.96 4.21 -9.46
CA ARG A 300 -19.40 3.51 -10.62
C ARG A 300 -18.31 2.51 -10.25
N TRP A 301 -17.84 2.56 -9.00
CA TRP A 301 -16.93 1.60 -8.39
C TRP A 301 -17.68 0.28 -8.26
N PRO A 302 -17.36 -0.74 -9.06
CA PRO A 302 -17.98 -2.03 -8.91
C PRO A 302 -17.61 -2.52 -7.50
N ALA A 303 -18.60 -2.64 -6.63
CA ALA A 303 -18.39 -3.14 -5.28
C ALA A 303 -17.81 -4.55 -5.37
N ALA A 304 -16.49 -4.68 -5.20
CA ALA A 304 -15.77 -5.88 -4.77
C ALA A 304 -16.27 -7.23 -5.36
N GLN A 305 -16.64 -7.28 -6.64
CA GLN A 305 -16.83 -8.54 -7.36
C GLN A 305 -15.45 -8.87 -7.96
N PRO A 306 -14.77 -9.92 -7.47
CA PRO A 306 -13.54 -10.39 -8.11
C PRO A 306 -13.83 -10.63 -9.60
N GLY A 307 -12.95 -10.16 -10.50
CA GLY A 307 -13.12 -10.34 -11.94
C GLY A 307 -14.07 -9.36 -12.63
N ALA A 308 -14.41 -8.23 -11.98
CA ALA A 308 -15.30 -7.22 -12.54
C ALA A 308 -14.72 -6.42 -13.73
N ALA A 309 -13.48 -6.74 -14.17
CA ALA A 309 -12.80 -6.04 -15.26
C ALA A 309 -12.84 -4.51 -15.02
N MET A 310 -12.09 -4.08 -14.01
CA MET A 310 -12.05 -2.69 -13.60
C MET A 310 -10.99 -1.93 -14.41
N SER A 311 -11.41 -0.82 -15.01
CA SER A 311 -10.51 0.14 -15.66
C SER A 311 -9.76 1.00 -14.63
N GLU A 312 -8.51 1.34 -14.95
CA GLU A 312 -7.66 2.28 -14.18
C GLU A 312 -8.26 3.68 -14.05
N ARG A 313 -9.21 4.04 -14.92
CA ARG A 313 -9.96 5.30 -14.89
C ARG A 313 -10.53 5.60 -13.51
N TRP A 314 -11.21 4.64 -12.90
CA TRP A 314 -11.97 4.88 -11.68
C TRP A 314 -11.08 5.10 -10.44
N PRO A 315 -10.02 4.30 -10.20
CA PRO A 315 -9.01 4.60 -9.19
C PRO A 315 -8.35 5.98 -9.35
N TYR A 316 -7.93 6.35 -10.56
CA TYR A 316 -7.32 7.66 -10.81
C TYR A 316 -8.28 8.82 -10.55
N LEU A 317 -9.54 8.71 -11.00
CA LEU A 317 -10.56 9.73 -10.73
C LEU A 317 -10.91 9.81 -9.23
N MET A 318 -10.92 8.69 -8.52
CA MET A 318 -11.12 8.67 -7.06
C MET A 318 -9.99 9.41 -6.33
N LEU A 319 -8.72 9.09 -6.64
CA LEU A 319 -7.57 9.76 -6.04
C LEU A 319 -7.55 11.26 -6.37
N ALA A 320 -7.84 11.64 -7.62
CA ALA A 320 -7.97 13.03 -8.02
C ALA A 320 -9.06 13.76 -7.21
N SER A 321 -10.19 13.10 -6.97
CA SER A 321 -11.32 13.66 -6.21
C SER A 321 -10.98 13.85 -4.72
N VAL A 322 -10.30 12.89 -4.10
CA VAL A 322 -9.80 13.00 -2.73
C VAL A 322 -8.76 14.12 -2.61
N ALA A 323 -7.85 14.24 -3.58
CA ALA A 323 -6.88 15.32 -3.64
C ALA A 323 -7.57 16.71 -3.71
N LEU A 324 -8.66 16.85 -4.47
CA LEU A 324 -9.43 18.11 -4.52
C LEU A 324 -10.04 18.48 -3.15
N VAL A 325 -10.58 17.52 -2.41
CA VAL A 325 -11.09 17.75 -1.05
C VAL A 325 -9.97 18.22 -0.12
N LEU A 326 -8.82 17.53 -0.15
CA LEU A 326 -7.65 17.88 0.65
C LEU A 326 -7.12 19.28 0.31
N ALA A 327 -7.03 19.63 -0.97
CA ALA A 327 -6.63 20.95 -1.42
C ALA A 327 -7.57 22.05 -0.88
N GLY A 328 -8.88 21.83 -0.94
CA GLY A 328 -9.85 22.77 -0.40
C GLY A 328 -9.73 22.96 1.12
N ALA A 329 -9.51 21.87 1.88
CA ALA A 329 -9.28 21.93 3.32
C ALA A 329 -8.00 22.70 3.68
N LEU A 330 -6.90 22.43 2.97
CA LEU A 330 -5.62 23.13 3.15
C LEU A 330 -5.73 24.62 2.83
N LEU A 331 -6.50 25.00 1.81
CA LEU A 331 -6.76 26.41 1.48
C LEU A 331 -7.57 27.13 2.56
N ALA A 332 -8.60 26.47 3.10
CA ALA A 332 -9.39 27.01 4.20
C ALA A 332 -8.51 27.25 5.43
N LEU A 333 -7.62 26.29 5.75
CA LEU A 333 -6.69 26.38 6.87
C LEU A 333 -5.64 27.49 6.67
N ALA A 334 -5.00 27.55 5.49
CA ALA A 334 -4.04 28.60 5.13
C ALA A 334 -4.65 30.00 5.31
N ARG A 335 -5.91 30.16 4.87
CA ARG A 335 -6.64 31.43 4.98
C ARG A 335 -6.99 31.76 6.43
N ARG A 336 -7.50 30.79 7.19
CA ARG A 336 -7.86 30.98 8.61
C ARG A 336 -6.63 31.40 9.43
N LEU A 337 -5.49 30.74 9.20
CA LEU A 337 -4.23 31.07 9.88
C LEU A 337 -3.77 32.48 9.51
N ARG A 338 -3.81 32.88 8.22
CA ARG A 338 -3.42 34.23 7.80
C ARG A 338 -4.23 35.36 8.46
N LEU A 339 -5.49 35.09 8.80
CA LEU A 339 -6.37 36.06 9.48
C LEU A 339 -6.20 36.05 11.01
N ALA A 340 -5.52 35.06 11.58
CA ALA A 340 -5.32 34.97 13.02
C ALA A 340 -4.13 35.87 13.45
N PRO A 341 -4.28 36.68 14.52
CA PRO A 341 -3.24 37.60 15.00
C PRO A 341 -1.84 37.01 15.13
N PRO A 342 -1.63 35.77 15.65
CA PRO A 342 -0.28 35.23 15.79
C PRO A 342 0.44 34.98 14.46
N TYR A 343 -0.26 34.86 13.32
CA TYR A 343 0.31 34.55 12.01
C TYR A 343 0.04 35.62 10.94
N ALA A 344 -0.54 36.77 11.32
CA ALA A 344 -0.96 37.82 10.39
C ALA A 344 0.21 38.64 9.80
N LEU A 345 1.40 38.56 10.41
CA LEU A 345 2.61 39.22 9.90
C LEU A 345 3.01 38.62 8.55
N ALA A 346 3.13 39.46 7.52
CA ALA A 346 3.54 39.00 6.21
C ALA A 346 5.05 38.67 6.20
N PRO A 347 5.47 37.47 5.76
CA PRO A 347 6.88 37.13 5.65
C PRO A 347 7.56 37.92 4.51
N PRO A 348 8.91 37.99 4.49
CA PRO A 348 9.64 38.54 3.36
C PRO A 348 9.22 37.87 2.05
N ARG A 349 9.00 38.66 0.99
CA ARG A 349 8.41 38.18 -0.28
C ARG A 349 9.17 37.00 -0.88
N ALA A 350 10.50 37.05 -0.90
CA ALA A 350 11.34 35.98 -1.44
C ALA A 350 11.22 34.69 -0.64
N LEU A 351 11.24 34.79 0.69
CA LEU A 351 11.12 33.64 1.60
C LEU A 351 9.73 32.99 1.50
N GLY A 352 8.67 33.80 1.49
CA GLY A 352 7.30 33.31 1.32
C GLY A 352 7.07 32.62 -0.04
N LEU A 353 7.67 33.14 -1.11
CA LEU A 353 7.60 32.50 -2.44
C LEU A 353 8.38 31.18 -2.46
N GLY A 354 9.59 31.16 -1.91
CA GLY A 354 10.43 29.95 -1.84
C GLY A 354 9.77 28.82 -1.07
N VAL A 355 9.21 29.10 0.11
CA VAL A 355 8.49 28.10 0.93
C VAL A 355 7.27 27.55 0.20
N THR A 356 6.47 28.43 -0.43
CA THR A 356 5.30 28.00 -1.22
C THR A 356 5.71 27.04 -2.34
N LEU A 357 6.78 27.37 -3.09
CA LEU A 357 7.26 26.55 -4.21
C LEU A 357 7.77 25.19 -3.74
N VAL A 358 8.62 25.15 -2.71
CA VAL A 358 9.17 23.89 -2.17
C VAL A 358 8.05 22.98 -1.65
N CYS A 359 7.11 23.52 -0.87
CA CYS A 359 5.98 22.74 -0.36
C CYS A 359 5.07 22.24 -1.49
N ALA A 360 4.82 23.06 -2.52
CA ALA A 360 4.02 22.65 -3.68
C ALA A 360 4.69 21.51 -4.46
N SER A 361 5.99 21.65 -4.77
CA SER A 361 6.74 20.61 -5.49
C SER A 361 6.82 19.30 -4.71
N LEU A 362 7.10 19.36 -3.40
CA LEU A 362 7.23 18.18 -2.56
C LEU A 362 5.91 17.40 -2.46
N LEU A 363 4.79 18.09 -2.18
CA LEU A 363 3.50 17.42 -2.07
C LEU A 363 2.96 16.92 -3.41
N ALA A 364 3.20 17.65 -4.51
CA ALA A 364 2.86 17.16 -5.84
C ALA A 364 3.60 15.85 -6.14
N TRP A 365 4.90 15.80 -5.85
CA TRP A 365 5.71 14.60 -6.04
C TRP A 365 5.22 13.42 -5.19
N ILE A 366 4.95 13.63 -3.89
CA ILE A 366 4.46 12.57 -2.99
C ILE A 366 3.12 12.00 -3.47
N VAL A 367 2.15 12.85 -3.81
CA VAL A 367 0.81 12.38 -4.19
C VAL A 367 0.86 11.62 -5.52
N VAL A 368 1.66 12.06 -6.49
CA VAL A 368 1.80 11.36 -7.78
C VAL A 368 2.59 10.06 -7.63
N SER A 369 3.67 10.04 -6.86
CA SER A 369 4.50 8.83 -6.67
C SER A 369 3.82 7.75 -5.84
N ALA A 370 3.01 8.14 -4.84
CA ALA A 370 2.22 7.19 -4.04
C ALA A 370 0.93 6.72 -4.77
N GLY A 371 0.44 7.50 -5.73
CA GLY A 371 -0.78 7.18 -6.47
C GLY A 371 -0.65 5.95 -7.36
N GLU A 372 0.47 5.81 -8.07
CA GLU A 372 0.73 4.69 -9.00
C GLU A 372 0.65 3.30 -8.33
N PRO A 373 1.42 3.01 -7.26
CA PRO A 373 1.40 1.68 -6.63
C PRO A 373 0.03 1.36 -6.02
N PHE A 374 -0.71 2.37 -5.55
CA PHE A 374 -2.08 2.18 -5.05
C PHE A 374 -3.03 1.74 -6.17
N VAL A 375 -2.95 2.40 -7.34
CA VAL A 375 -3.79 2.03 -8.49
C VAL A 375 -3.46 0.63 -8.98
N GLN A 376 -2.17 0.27 -9.07
CA GLN A 376 -1.71 -1.06 -9.48
C GLN A 376 -2.24 -2.16 -8.56
N ALA A 377 -1.97 -2.07 -7.26
CA ALA A 377 -2.46 -3.05 -6.28
C ALA A 377 -3.99 -3.18 -6.31
N ARG A 378 -4.71 -2.09 -6.59
CA ARG A 378 -6.16 -2.11 -6.66
C ARG A 378 -6.68 -2.74 -7.95
N LEU A 379 -5.99 -2.55 -9.08
CA LEU A 379 -6.31 -3.20 -10.34
C LEU A 379 -6.09 -4.71 -10.26
N GLU A 380 -4.96 -5.14 -9.69
CA GLU A 380 -4.66 -6.56 -9.45
C GLU A 380 -5.80 -7.22 -8.68
N THR A 381 -6.14 -6.69 -7.50
CA THR A 381 -7.22 -7.25 -6.66
C THR A 381 -8.60 -7.25 -7.32
N ALA A 382 -8.91 -6.27 -8.18
CA ALA A 382 -10.20 -6.20 -8.85
C ALA A 382 -10.30 -7.11 -10.08
N ASN A 383 -9.16 -7.35 -10.76
CA ASN A 383 -9.10 -8.09 -12.01
C ASN A 383 -8.72 -9.56 -11.84
N THR A 384 -8.25 -9.96 -10.66
CA THR A 384 -8.06 -11.38 -10.29
C THR A 384 -9.33 -11.96 -9.66
N VAL A 385 -9.73 -13.16 -10.10
CA VAL A 385 -10.68 -14.04 -9.41
C VAL A 385 -9.90 -15.22 -8.88
N SER A 386 -9.86 -15.40 -7.56
CA SER A 386 -9.40 -16.65 -6.94
C SER A 386 -10.51 -17.22 -6.06
N THR A 387 -10.95 -18.44 -6.33
CA THR A 387 -11.87 -19.18 -5.46
C THR A 387 -11.09 -20.23 -4.67
N THR A 388 -10.72 -19.95 -3.43
CA THR A 388 -9.96 -20.91 -2.60
C THR A 388 -10.88 -22.01 -2.04
N THR A 389 -10.48 -23.28 -2.15
CA THR A 389 -11.16 -24.38 -1.44
C THR A 389 -10.48 -24.68 -0.09
N THR A 390 -11.26 -25.04 0.91
CA THR A 390 -10.78 -25.49 2.23
C THR A 390 -10.82 -27.02 2.38
N VAL A 391 -11.35 -27.74 1.40
CA VAL A 391 -11.50 -29.20 1.45
C VAL A 391 -10.21 -29.86 0.92
N PRO A 392 -9.56 -30.75 1.70
CA PRO A 392 -8.36 -31.46 1.24
C PRO A 392 -8.69 -32.40 0.07
N PRO A 393 -7.72 -32.66 -0.83
CA PRO A 393 -7.92 -33.57 -1.96
C PRO A 393 -8.29 -34.98 -1.48
N GLY A 394 -9.23 -35.63 -2.15
CA GLY A 394 -9.68 -36.98 -1.80
C GLY A 394 -8.69 -38.04 -2.29
N VAL A 395 -8.31 -38.97 -1.41
CA VAL A 395 -7.44 -40.12 -1.76
C VAL A 395 -8.31 -41.39 -1.82
N LEU A 396 -8.60 -41.86 -3.03
CA LEU A 396 -9.19 -43.19 -3.25
C LEU A 396 -8.16 -44.11 -3.92
N PRO A 397 -8.15 -45.42 -3.61
CA PRO A 397 -7.34 -46.38 -4.34
C PRO A 397 -7.75 -46.39 -5.83
N VAL A 398 -6.77 -46.22 -6.70
CA VAL A 398 -6.94 -46.18 -8.16
C VAL A 398 -6.75 -47.60 -8.71
N GLN A 399 -7.62 -48.05 -9.60
CA GLN A 399 -7.58 -49.39 -10.22
C GLN A 399 -7.71 -49.27 -11.73
N LEU A 400 -6.59 -49.38 -12.45
CA LEU A 400 -6.49 -49.26 -13.92
C LEU A 400 -7.22 -50.36 -14.70
N ASP A 401 -8.55 -50.44 -14.57
CA ASP A 401 -9.44 -51.42 -15.18
C ASP A 401 -10.12 -50.88 -16.46
N GLY A 402 -10.04 -49.57 -16.70
CA GLY A 402 -10.65 -48.90 -17.85
C GLY A 402 -12.09 -48.46 -17.63
N GLU A 403 -12.62 -48.63 -16.41
CA GLU A 403 -13.91 -48.06 -16.03
C GLU A 403 -13.82 -46.53 -15.93
N LEU A 404 -14.81 -45.85 -16.49
CA LEU A 404 -14.92 -44.40 -16.37
C LEU A 404 -15.23 -44.02 -14.92
N ALA A 405 -14.32 -43.24 -14.31
CA ALA A 405 -14.52 -42.71 -12.98
C ALA A 405 -15.44 -41.47 -13.00
N TRP A 406 -15.13 -40.51 -13.88
CA TRP A 406 -15.93 -39.30 -14.08
C TRP A 406 -15.65 -38.68 -15.45
N SER A 407 -16.59 -37.87 -15.94
CA SER A 407 -16.37 -36.99 -17.09
C SER A 407 -17.04 -35.64 -16.86
N ARG A 408 -16.47 -34.59 -17.45
CA ARG A 408 -16.99 -33.23 -17.38
C ARG A 408 -16.78 -32.54 -18.72
N GLU A 409 -17.80 -31.84 -19.21
CA GLU A 409 -17.62 -30.98 -20.39
C GLU A 409 -16.81 -29.74 -20.01
N VAL A 410 -15.85 -29.39 -20.87
CA VAL A 410 -14.93 -28.30 -20.59
C VAL A 410 -14.53 -27.60 -21.88
N PRO A 411 -14.45 -26.27 -21.90
CA PRO A 411 -13.86 -25.52 -23.03
C PRO A 411 -12.33 -25.66 -23.10
N ALA A 412 -11.78 -26.82 -22.70
CA ALA A 412 -10.36 -27.06 -22.49
C ALA A 412 -9.59 -27.02 -23.81
N THR A 413 -9.08 -25.84 -24.15
CA THR A 413 -8.28 -25.59 -25.35
C THR A 413 -6.79 -25.47 -25.03
N GLY A 414 -6.41 -25.44 -23.75
CA GLY A 414 -5.03 -25.33 -23.28
C GLY A 414 -4.52 -26.58 -22.55
N ALA A 415 -3.32 -26.47 -21.98
CA ALA A 415 -2.64 -27.60 -21.33
C ALA A 415 -3.35 -28.09 -20.07
N ILE A 416 -3.19 -29.38 -19.79
CA ILE A 416 -3.56 -29.99 -18.52
C ILE A 416 -2.33 -30.57 -17.84
N ALA A 417 -2.27 -30.47 -16.52
CA ALA A 417 -1.19 -31.04 -15.72
C ALA A 417 -1.73 -31.64 -14.43
N GLY A 418 -1.23 -32.82 -14.08
CA GLY A 418 -1.46 -33.45 -12.80
C GLY A 418 -0.63 -32.80 -11.70
N THR A 419 -1.26 -32.63 -10.54
CA THR A 419 -0.68 -31.98 -9.37
C THR A 419 -1.10 -32.75 -8.13
N ALA A 420 -0.47 -32.47 -6.98
CA ALA A 420 -0.93 -32.98 -5.68
C ALA A 420 -2.30 -32.42 -5.26
N GLY A 421 -2.80 -31.38 -5.95
CA GLY A 421 -4.12 -30.81 -5.76
C GLY A 421 -5.21 -31.39 -6.66
N GLY A 422 -4.85 -32.27 -7.61
CA GLY A 422 -5.73 -32.76 -8.66
C GLY A 422 -5.21 -32.38 -10.05
N VAL A 423 -6.08 -32.00 -10.97
CA VAL A 423 -5.72 -31.61 -12.35
C VAL A 423 -5.88 -30.12 -12.58
N ALA A 424 -4.77 -29.47 -12.89
CA ALA A 424 -4.72 -28.10 -13.37
C ALA A 424 -5.02 -28.05 -14.87
N GLU A 425 -5.88 -27.12 -15.27
CA GLU A 425 -6.26 -26.84 -16.65
C GLU A 425 -5.92 -25.38 -16.95
N LEU A 426 -5.01 -25.13 -17.90
CA LEU A 426 -4.70 -23.80 -18.39
C LEU A 426 -5.77 -23.39 -19.40
N ARG A 427 -6.49 -22.31 -19.08
CA ARG A 427 -7.52 -21.69 -19.91
C ARG A 427 -7.01 -20.42 -20.56
N SER A 428 -7.81 -19.80 -21.41
CA SER A 428 -7.45 -18.54 -22.06
C SER A 428 -7.27 -17.38 -21.07
N ASP A 429 -7.96 -17.43 -19.93
CA ASP A 429 -8.06 -16.38 -18.92
C ASP A 429 -7.35 -16.73 -17.59
N GLY A 430 -6.77 -17.93 -17.44
CA GLY A 430 -6.20 -18.37 -16.17
C GLY A 430 -6.07 -19.88 -16.01
N VAL A 431 -6.16 -20.36 -14.78
CA VAL A 431 -6.05 -21.77 -14.39
C VAL A 431 -7.29 -22.24 -13.63
N VAL A 432 -7.75 -23.45 -13.94
CA VAL A 432 -8.80 -24.15 -13.18
C VAL A 432 -8.24 -25.44 -12.62
N MET A 433 -8.42 -25.66 -11.31
CA MET A 433 -8.08 -26.93 -10.67
C MET A 433 -9.32 -27.77 -10.46
N SER A 434 -9.27 -29.03 -10.89
CA SER A 434 -10.31 -30.03 -10.67
C SER A 434 -9.78 -31.14 -9.78
N ASP A 435 -10.64 -31.69 -8.92
CA ASP A 435 -10.32 -32.86 -8.11
C ASP A 435 -10.12 -34.10 -9.02
N ALA A 436 -9.00 -34.80 -8.87
CA ALA A 436 -8.65 -35.94 -9.72
C ALA A 436 -9.61 -37.13 -9.53
N THR A 437 -10.25 -37.24 -8.37
CA THR A 437 -11.13 -38.35 -8.01
C THR A 437 -12.57 -38.13 -8.47
N THR A 438 -13.06 -36.89 -8.41
CA THR A 438 -14.48 -36.55 -8.65
C THR A 438 -14.72 -35.70 -9.89
N GLY A 439 -13.69 -35.04 -10.42
CA GLY A 439 -13.80 -34.12 -11.55
C GLY A 439 -14.41 -32.75 -11.22
N GLN A 440 -14.81 -32.53 -9.97
CA GLN A 440 -15.38 -31.25 -9.52
C GLN A 440 -14.31 -30.16 -9.46
N ILE A 441 -14.68 -28.93 -9.82
CA ILE A 441 -13.79 -27.78 -9.73
C ILE A 441 -13.53 -27.48 -8.25
N ARG A 442 -12.26 -27.50 -7.85
CA ARG A 442 -11.80 -27.13 -6.50
C ARG A 442 -11.61 -25.63 -6.40
N TRP A 443 -10.85 -25.07 -7.33
CA TRP A 443 -10.56 -23.64 -7.37
C TRP A 443 -10.36 -23.16 -8.80
N ARG A 444 -10.54 -21.86 -9.00
CA ARG A 444 -10.20 -21.16 -10.25
C ARG A 444 -9.37 -19.94 -9.90
N TYR A 445 -8.30 -19.72 -10.65
CA TYR A 445 -7.56 -18.47 -10.68
C TYR A 445 -7.71 -17.88 -12.10
N ALA A 446 -8.33 -16.72 -12.24
CA ALA A 446 -8.54 -16.07 -13.54
C ALA A 446 -8.20 -14.58 -13.48
N ARG A 447 -7.77 -14.04 -14.61
CA ARG A 447 -7.33 -12.66 -14.79
C ARG A 447 -8.02 -12.01 -15.98
N ALA A 448 -8.68 -10.87 -15.75
CA ALA A 448 -9.46 -10.19 -16.78
C ALA A 448 -8.60 -9.54 -17.89
N ASP A 449 -7.33 -9.26 -17.60
CA ASP A 449 -6.33 -8.68 -18.49
C ASP A 449 -5.60 -9.72 -19.36
N VAL A 450 -5.83 -11.01 -19.10
CA VAL A 450 -5.22 -12.13 -19.81
C VAL A 450 -6.18 -12.64 -20.88
N ASP A 451 -5.66 -12.89 -22.07
CA ASP A 451 -6.35 -13.61 -23.14
C ASP A 451 -5.35 -14.48 -23.89
N GLY A 452 -5.78 -15.66 -24.30
CA GLY A 452 -4.92 -16.58 -25.03
C GLY A 452 -3.86 -17.29 -24.19
N ALA A 453 -3.94 -17.33 -22.85
CA ALA A 453 -2.99 -18.11 -22.04
C ALA A 453 -2.90 -19.59 -22.47
N ALA A 454 -4.05 -20.19 -22.80
CA ALA A 454 -4.16 -21.53 -23.42
C ALA A 454 -3.29 -21.73 -24.68
N SER A 455 -2.98 -20.68 -25.44
CA SER A 455 -2.13 -20.78 -26.64
C SER A 455 -0.67 -21.11 -26.33
N SER A 456 -0.25 -20.94 -25.08
CA SER A 456 1.10 -21.31 -24.60
C SER A 456 1.33 -22.83 -24.57
N GLY A 457 0.27 -23.65 -24.73
CA GLY A 457 0.36 -25.11 -24.68
C GLY A 457 0.94 -25.61 -23.36
N SER A 458 1.58 -26.79 -23.36
CA SER A 458 2.22 -27.36 -22.16
C SER A 458 3.33 -26.50 -21.56
N ARG A 459 3.98 -25.64 -22.35
CA ARG A 459 5.02 -24.72 -21.85
C ARG A 459 4.43 -23.60 -20.99
N GLY A 460 3.11 -23.35 -21.09
CA GLY A 460 2.43 -22.36 -20.29
C GLY A 460 2.00 -22.83 -18.90
N LEU A 461 2.20 -24.10 -18.56
CA LEU A 461 1.80 -24.65 -17.26
C LEU A 461 2.90 -25.56 -16.72
N LEU A 462 3.67 -25.06 -15.75
CA LEU A 462 4.73 -25.78 -15.07
C LEU A 462 4.24 -26.28 -13.73
N VAL A 463 4.68 -27.46 -13.32
CA VAL A 463 4.36 -28.06 -12.02
C VAL A 463 5.66 -28.47 -11.33
N SER A 464 5.76 -28.20 -10.03
CA SER A 464 6.91 -28.60 -9.22
C SER A 464 7.02 -30.12 -9.11
N GLY A 465 8.21 -30.63 -8.83
CA GLY A 465 8.43 -32.08 -8.72
C GLY A 465 7.58 -32.79 -7.65
N ASP A 466 7.17 -32.07 -6.60
CA ASP A 466 6.26 -32.56 -5.56
C ASP A 466 4.76 -32.34 -5.88
N GLY A 467 4.46 -31.70 -7.01
CA GLY A 467 3.10 -31.41 -7.47
C GLY A 467 2.37 -30.35 -6.65
N ARG A 468 3.02 -29.68 -5.68
CA ARG A 468 2.35 -28.74 -4.76
C ARG A 468 2.35 -27.30 -5.23
N THR A 469 3.24 -26.94 -6.15
CA THR A 469 3.35 -25.61 -6.71
C THR A 469 3.21 -25.69 -8.22
N LEU A 470 2.50 -24.74 -8.81
CA LEU A 470 2.41 -24.61 -10.26
C LEU A 470 2.64 -23.17 -10.69
N ALA A 471 3.23 -22.98 -11.86
CA ALA A 471 3.41 -21.68 -12.48
C ALA A 471 2.66 -21.66 -13.81
N ALA A 472 1.80 -20.66 -13.98
CA ALA A 472 1.02 -20.48 -15.19
C ALA A 472 1.50 -19.23 -15.94
N HIS A 473 1.78 -19.40 -17.23
CA HIS A 473 2.05 -18.30 -18.15
C HIS A 473 0.74 -17.65 -18.55
N LEU A 474 0.58 -16.40 -18.14
CA LEU A 474 -0.63 -15.60 -18.30
C LEU A 474 -0.26 -14.33 -19.10
N PRO A 475 -0.01 -14.47 -20.41
CA PRO A 475 0.41 -13.35 -21.25
C PRO A 475 -0.69 -12.31 -21.40
N TYR A 476 -0.27 -11.06 -21.54
CA TYR A 476 -1.17 -9.95 -21.82
C TYR A 476 -1.85 -10.09 -23.18
N ALA A 477 -3.14 -9.77 -23.22
CA ALA A 477 -3.80 -9.50 -24.48
C ALA A 477 -3.36 -8.11 -24.98
N GLY A 478 -2.70 -8.02 -26.15
CA GLY A 478 -2.10 -6.77 -26.64
C GLY A 478 -3.04 -5.56 -26.74
N ASN A 479 -4.35 -5.78 -26.89
CA ASN A 479 -5.38 -4.72 -26.94
C ASN A 479 -5.94 -4.36 -25.56
N ARG A 480 -5.48 -5.04 -24.50
CA ARG A 480 -5.85 -4.91 -23.09
C ARG A 480 -4.61 -4.54 -22.26
N ALA A 481 -3.68 -3.76 -22.80
CA ALA A 481 -2.52 -3.27 -22.06
C ALA A 481 -2.76 -1.80 -21.63
N PRO A 482 -2.75 -1.48 -20.32
CA PRO A 482 -2.69 -0.09 -19.87
C PRO A 482 -1.36 0.54 -20.33
N SER A 483 -1.38 1.81 -20.73
CA SER A 483 -0.15 2.48 -21.18
C SER A 483 0.83 2.65 -20.01
N GLY A 484 1.96 1.96 -20.06
CA GLY A 484 3.06 2.12 -19.10
C GLY A 484 2.96 1.30 -17.82
N ILE A 485 2.15 0.23 -17.80
CA ILE A 485 2.07 -0.72 -16.67
C ILE A 485 2.61 -2.08 -17.07
N ASP A 486 3.66 -2.51 -16.37
CA ASP A 486 4.32 -3.81 -16.47
C ASP A 486 3.60 -4.81 -15.55
N LEU A 487 2.59 -5.49 -16.07
CA LEU A 487 1.82 -6.48 -15.32
C LEU A 487 2.57 -7.84 -15.28
N PRO A 488 2.38 -8.71 -14.26
CA PRO A 488 3.12 -9.96 -14.12
C PRO A 488 2.72 -11.11 -15.07
N THR A 489 3.65 -11.57 -15.91
CA THR A 489 3.43 -12.60 -16.94
C THR A 489 3.23 -14.02 -16.39
N TYR A 490 3.79 -14.35 -15.21
CA TYR A 490 3.62 -15.66 -14.58
C TYR A 490 2.93 -15.53 -13.23
N ALA A 491 1.92 -16.37 -13.00
CA ALA A 491 1.33 -16.55 -11.67
C ALA A 491 1.80 -17.88 -11.08
N VAL A 492 2.47 -17.81 -9.92
CA VAL A 492 2.85 -19.00 -9.14
C VAL A 492 1.79 -19.26 -8.09
N LEU A 493 1.17 -20.43 -8.16
CA LEU A 493 -0.01 -20.80 -7.39
C LEU A 493 0.29 -22.04 -6.53
N ASP A 494 -0.27 -22.05 -5.33
CA ASP A 494 -0.37 -23.27 -4.52
C ASP A 494 -1.41 -24.21 -5.15
N ALA A 495 -1.00 -25.43 -5.51
CA ALA A 495 -1.84 -26.38 -6.23
C ALA A 495 -3.03 -26.86 -5.38
N GLY A 496 -2.88 -26.91 -4.05
CA GLY A 496 -3.92 -27.39 -3.15
C GLY A 496 -5.05 -26.39 -2.92
N THR A 497 -4.71 -25.11 -2.83
CA THR A 497 -5.60 -24.01 -2.41
C THR A 497 -5.95 -23.04 -3.53
N GLY A 498 -5.11 -22.92 -4.56
CA GLY A 498 -5.26 -21.92 -5.63
C GLY A 498 -4.84 -20.51 -5.22
N LYS A 499 -4.17 -20.37 -4.07
CA LYS A 499 -3.67 -19.09 -3.59
C LYS A 499 -2.45 -18.66 -4.42
N PRO A 500 -2.40 -17.41 -4.92
CA PRO A 500 -1.18 -16.85 -5.49
C PRO A 500 -0.10 -16.73 -4.42
N LEU A 501 1.04 -17.38 -4.67
CA LEU A 501 2.23 -17.34 -3.83
C LEU A 501 3.12 -16.16 -4.24
N THR A 502 3.34 -16.00 -5.54
CA THR A 502 4.04 -14.86 -6.13
C THR A 502 3.57 -14.65 -7.57
N GLU A 503 3.71 -13.42 -8.06
CA GLU A 503 3.45 -13.06 -9.45
C GLU A 503 4.71 -12.41 -10.02
N VAL A 504 5.18 -12.93 -11.15
CA VAL A 504 6.48 -12.59 -11.71
C VAL A 504 6.30 -11.84 -13.03
N HIS A 505 6.83 -10.63 -13.07
CA HIS A 505 6.94 -9.83 -14.28
C HIS A 505 8.24 -10.15 -15.02
N THR A 506 8.12 -10.73 -16.21
CA THR A 506 9.26 -11.09 -17.07
C THR A 506 8.78 -11.35 -18.50
N ASP A 507 9.62 -11.05 -19.49
CA ASP A 507 9.48 -11.48 -20.88
C ASP A 507 10.16 -12.83 -21.15
N GLY A 508 10.80 -13.40 -20.13
CA GLY A 508 11.51 -14.67 -20.18
C GLY A 508 10.59 -15.90 -20.20
N THR A 509 11.20 -17.06 -20.46
CA THR A 509 10.51 -18.36 -20.41
C THR A 509 10.76 -19.03 -19.08
N ALA A 510 9.70 -19.35 -18.33
CA ALA A 510 9.85 -20.12 -17.11
C ALA A 510 10.35 -21.54 -17.45
N LEU A 511 11.36 -21.99 -16.70
CA LEU A 511 12.00 -23.29 -16.88
C LEU A 511 11.48 -24.31 -15.86
N ALA A 512 11.40 -23.89 -14.59
CA ALA A 512 11.04 -24.76 -13.48
C ALA A 512 10.49 -23.93 -12.30
N VAL A 513 9.69 -24.58 -11.44
CA VAL A 513 9.11 -23.96 -10.24
C VAL A 513 9.17 -24.92 -9.06
N ASP A 514 9.41 -24.39 -7.87
CA ASP A 514 9.27 -25.11 -6.59
C ASP A 514 8.60 -24.23 -5.53
N ALA A 515 8.54 -24.70 -4.28
CA ALA A 515 7.91 -23.97 -3.17
C ALA A 515 8.64 -22.67 -2.76
N ASN A 516 9.86 -22.45 -3.24
CA ASN A 516 10.73 -21.35 -2.83
C ASN A 516 10.97 -20.35 -3.97
N GLN A 517 10.98 -20.79 -5.23
CA GLN A 517 11.35 -19.93 -6.36
C GLN A 517 10.78 -20.39 -7.72
N LEU A 518 10.69 -19.43 -8.64
CA LEU A 518 10.45 -19.63 -10.07
C LEU A 518 11.74 -19.35 -10.84
N LEU A 519 12.22 -20.32 -11.61
CA LEU A 519 13.41 -20.19 -12.45
C LEU A 519 13.00 -19.76 -13.86
N VAL A 520 13.57 -18.66 -14.36
CA VAL A 520 13.23 -18.04 -15.65
C VAL A 520 14.48 -17.85 -16.49
N ALA A 521 14.39 -18.21 -17.78
CA ALA A 521 15.37 -17.89 -18.80
C ALA A 521 15.04 -16.55 -19.50
N GLU A 522 15.95 -15.59 -19.42
CA GLU A 522 15.90 -14.31 -20.14
C GLU A 522 17.08 -14.23 -21.12
N GLY A 523 17.00 -14.98 -22.22
CA GLY A 523 18.08 -15.10 -23.19
C GLY A 523 19.34 -15.70 -22.56
N LYS A 524 20.39 -14.88 -22.36
CA LYS A 524 21.66 -15.28 -21.71
C LYS A 524 21.64 -15.16 -20.19
N TYR A 525 20.49 -14.89 -19.59
CA TYR A 525 20.35 -14.79 -18.15
C TYR A 525 19.46 -15.91 -17.62
N VAL A 526 19.83 -16.41 -16.45
CA VAL A 526 18.95 -17.20 -15.59
C VAL A 526 18.59 -16.33 -14.40
N VAL A 527 17.31 -16.21 -14.12
CA VAL A 527 16.77 -15.44 -13.00
C VAL A 527 15.97 -16.37 -12.11
N ALA A 528 16.22 -16.33 -10.81
CA ALA A 528 15.35 -16.95 -9.82
C ALA A 528 14.51 -15.87 -9.15
N HIS A 529 13.19 -16.04 -9.18
CA HIS A 529 12.24 -15.16 -8.50
C HIS A 529 11.69 -15.85 -7.26
N GLY A 530 11.80 -15.21 -6.10
CA GLY A 530 11.30 -15.74 -4.83
C GLY A 530 9.79 -15.94 -4.81
N VAL A 531 9.36 -17.12 -4.33
CA VAL A 531 7.96 -17.52 -4.14
C VAL A 531 7.54 -17.30 -2.69
N SER A 532 8.25 -17.89 -1.73
CA SER A 532 7.93 -17.82 -0.30
C SER A 532 8.92 -16.97 0.51
N ASN A 533 10.13 -16.76 -0.01
CA ASN A 533 11.20 -15.98 0.62
C ASN A 533 11.77 -14.98 -0.41
N PRO A 534 12.33 -13.82 -0.03
CA PRO A 534 12.84 -12.82 -0.96
C PRO A 534 14.23 -13.22 -1.50
N THR A 535 14.34 -14.42 -2.05
CA THR A 535 15.49 -14.86 -2.82
C THR A 535 15.31 -14.41 -4.26
N HIS A 536 16.16 -13.47 -4.70
CA HIS A 536 16.23 -13.05 -6.09
C HIS A 536 17.69 -12.92 -6.51
N TRP A 537 18.08 -13.74 -7.47
CA TRP A 537 19.40 -13.66 -8.10
C TRP A 537 19.26 -13.74 -9.61
N ARG A 538 20.24 -13.14 -10.29
CA ARG A 538 20.34 -13.10 -11.74
C ARG A 538 21.76 -13.43 -12.14
N THR A 539 21.92 -14.52 -12.87
CA THR A 539 23.22 -15.00 -13.34
C THR A 539 23.29 -14.87 -14.85
N ARG A 540 24.33 -14.20 -15.35
CA ARG A 540 24.62 -14.12 -16.78
C ARG A 540 25.46 -15.33 -17.19
N LEU A 541 24.99 -16.08 -18.16
CA LEU A 541 25.71 -17.19 -18.78
C LEU A 541 26.34 -16.75 -20.11
N GLN A 542 27.18 -17.63 -20.66
CA GLN A 542 27.84 -17.38 -21.95
C GLN A 542 26.82 -17.47 -23.10
N CYS A 543 25.94 -18.46 -23.01
CA CYS A 543 25.01 -18.84 -24.04
C CYS A 543 23.55 -18.61 -23.65
N THR A 544 22.64 -18.80 -24.61
CA THR A 544 21.20 -18.71 -24.38
C THR A 544 20.74 -19.92 -23.59
N VAL A 545 19.98 -19.70 -22.52
CA VAL A 545 19.45 -20.77 -21.68
C VAL A 545 18.25 -21.40 -22.38
N THR A 546 18.25 -22.71 -22.52
CA THR A 546 17.24 -23.45 -23.29
C THR A 546 16.39 -24.37 -22.43
N GLN A 547 16.93 -24.91 -21.35
CA GLN A 547 16.25 -25.82 -20.42
C GLN A 547 16.71 -25.57 -18.98
N GLY A 548 15.88 -25.93 -18.01
CA GLY A 548 16.21 -25.84 -16.59
C GLY A 548 15.35 -26.74 -15.73
N VAL A 549 15.93 -27.32 -14.68
CA VAL A 549 15.25 -28.09 -13.64
C VAL A 549 15.75 -27.67 -12.26
N LEU A 550 14.90 -27.84 -11.25
CA LEU A 550 15.25 -27.61 -9.85
C LEU A 550 15.46 -28.96 -9.17
N LEU A 551 16.62 -29.16 -8.54
CA LEU A 551 16.94 -30.38 -7.82
C LEU A 551 17.78 -30.07 -6.59
N ALA A 552 17.31 -30.54 -5.42
CA ALA A 552 17.95 -30.32 -4.13
C ALA A 552 18.23 -28.83 -3.85
N ASP A 553 19.49 -28.44 -3.72
CA ASP A 553 19.95 -27.06 -3.47
C ASP A 553 20.51 -26.39 -4.73
N GLN A 554 20.18 -26.91 -5.93
CA GLN A 554 20.72 -26.45 -7.21
C GLN A 554 19.67 -26.25 -8.30
N ALA A 555 19.89 -25.25 -9.15
CA ALA A 555 19.23 -25.08 -10.43
C ALA A 555 20.16 -25.64 -11.49
N VAL A 556 19.73 -26.70 -12.17
CA VAL A 556 20.49 -27.28 -13.27
C VAL A 556 19.93 -26.75 -14.56
N VAL A 557 20.75 -26.05 -15.34
CA VAL A 557 20.35 -25.40 -16.59
C VAL A 557 21.22 -25.87 -17.74
N VAL A 558 20.67 -25.78 -18.95
CA VAL A 558 21.43 -26.01 -20.19
C VAL A 558 21.47 -24.71 -20.98
N ASP A 559 22.67 -24.16 -21.16
CA ASP A 559 22.92 -23.03 -22.05
C ASP A 559 23.63 -23.47 -23.32
N ALA A 560 23.24 -22.87 -24.43
CA ALA A 560 23.58 -23.37 -25.75
C ALA A 560 23.88 -22.22 -26.74
N CYS A 561 25.05 -22.27 -27.39
CA CYS A 561 25.59 -21.25 -28.27
C CYS A 561 25.59 -21.68 -29.75
N ASP A 562 25.60 -20.70 -30.65
CA ASP A 562 25.63 -20.92 -32.11
C ASP A 562 26.94 -21.54 -32.63
N ASP A 563 27.98 -21.65 -31.78
CA ASP A 563 29.32 -22.14 -32.12
C ASP A 563 29.60 -23.58 -31.63
N ASN A 564 28.56 -24.43 -31.55
CA ASN A 564 28.65 -25.82 -31.11
C ASN A 564 28.92 -26.07 -29.62
N HIS A 565 28.84 -25.05 -28.78
CA HIS A 565 28.88 -25.23 -27.32
C HIS A 565 27.49 -25.40 -26.68
N ALA A 566 27.25 -26.56 -26.05
CA ALA A 566 26.10 -26.82 -25.19
C ALA A 566 26.59 -27.27 -23.82
N VAL A 567 26.30 -26.50 -22.77
CA VAL A 567 26.86 -26.72 -21.43
C VAL A 567 25.73 -26.93 -20.43
N VAL A 568 25.84 -27.99 -19.63
CA VAL A 568 24.98 -28.21 -18.46
C VAL A 568 25.67 -27.60 -17.26
N ARG A 569 24.97 -26.75 -16.51
CA ARG A 569 25.53 -26.04 -15.35
C ARG A 569 24.67 -26.28 -14.12
N GLY A 570 25.33 -26.53 -12.99
CA GLY A 570 24.71 -26.47 -11.67
C GLY A 570 24.92 -25.10 -11.04
N LEU A 571 23.83 -24.39 -10.78
CA LEU A 571 23.81 -23.09 -10.10
C LEU A 571 23.29 -23.26 -8.68
N ASP A 572 23.95 -22.62 -7.72
CA ASP A 572 23.47 -22.56 -6.34
C ASP A 572 22.13 -21.81 -6.25
N LEU A 573 21.13 -22.40 -5.58
CA LEU A 573 19.81 -21.78 -5.49
C LEU A 573 19.74 -20.53 -4.63
N THR A 574 20.69 -20.32 -3.72
CA THR A 574 20.68 -19.14 -2.84
C THR A 574 21.27 -17.90 -3.49
N ASP A 575 22.35 -18.03 -4.27
CA ASP A 575 23.06 -16.89 -4.84
C ASP A 575 23.31 -16.95 -6.36
N GLY A 576 22.88 -18.02 -7.02
CA GLY A 576 23.03 -18.21 -8.46
C GLY A 576 24.46 -18.48 -8.93
N LYS A 577 25.41 -18.70 -8.02
CA LYS A 577 26.80 -18.99 -8.41
C LYS A 577 26.90 -20.38 -9.01
N GLN A 578 27.69 -20.47 -10.09
CA GLN A 578 28.02 -21.74 -10.70
C GLN A 578 28.86 -22.60 -9.74
N ARG A 579 28.41 -23.83 -9.51
CA ARG A 579 29.11 -24.85 -8.72
C ARG A 579 29.91 -25.79 -9.61
N TRP A 580 29.34 -26.19 -10.75
CA TRP A 580 29.96 -27.09 -11.71
C TRP A 580 29.41 -26.86 -13.12
N GLU A 581 30.13 -27.35 -14.13
CA GLU A 581 29.70 -27.36 -15.52
C GLU A 581 30.14 -28.64 -16.25
N VAL A 582 29.37 -29.06 -17.23
CA VAL A 582 29.65 -30.19 -18.12
C VAL A 582 29.40 -29.74 -19.55
N ASP A 583 30.46 -29.70 -20.36
CA ASP A 583 30.33 -29.40 -21.80
C ASP A 583 29.90 -30.66 -22.57
N LEU A 584 28.68 -30.64 -23.10
CA LEU A 584 28.13 -31.67 -23.96
C LEU A 584 28.76 -31.64 -25.36
N GLY A 585 29.20 -30.48 -25.85
CA GLY A 585 29.83 -30.29 -27.15
C GLY A 585 31.19 -30.98 -27.30
N ILE A 586 31.85 -31.29 -26.19
CA ILE A 586 33.07 -32.14 -26.21
C ILE A 586 32.71 -33.61 -26.48
N ARG A 587 31.52 -34.06 -26.08
CA ARG A 587 31.10 -35.47 -26.17
C ARG A 587 30.24 -35.76 -27.39
N PHE A 588 29.55 -34.77 -27.91
CA PHE A 588 28.63 -34.90 -29.02
C PHE A 588 29.07 -33.98 -30.15
N GLU A 589 29.06 -34.49 -31.38
CA GLU A 589 29.34 -33.67 -32.56
C GLU A 589 28.11 -32.84 -32.89
N LEU A 590 28.23 -31.53 -32.72
CA LEU A 590 27.12 -30.58 -32.86
C LEU A 590 27.33 -29.71 -34.11
N SER A 591 26.25 -29.11 -34.64
CA SER A 591 26.29 -28.36 -35.90
C SER A 591 26.04 -26.86 -35.70
N ALA A 592 27.02 -26.04 -36.07
CA ALA A 592 27.00 -24.58 -35.86
C ALA A 592 26.08 -23.86 -36.85
N GLU A 593 25.52 -24.61 -37.82
CA GLU A 593 24.56 -24.11 -38.79
C GLU A 593 23.12 -24.15 -38.26
N LEU A 594 22.89 -24.83 -37.12
CA LEU A 594 21.57 -25.01 -36.52
C LEU A 594 21.40 -24.17 -35.26
N ASP A 595 20.19 -23.68 -35.05
CA ASP A 595 19.85 -22.88 -33.86
C ASP A 595 20.06 -23.72 -32.56
N PRO A 596 20.62 -23.15 -31.49
CA PRO A 596 20.88 -23.87 -30.25
C PRO A 596 19.64 -24.38 -29.49
N THR A 597 18.42 -24.13 -29.97
CA THR A 597 17.21 -24.77 -29.45
C THR A 597 16.88 -26.08 -30.18
N THR A 598 17.63 -26.42 -31.24
CA THR A 598 17.38 -27.56 -32.13
C THR A 598 18.21 -28.81 -31.83
N TRP A 599 19.19 -28.71 -30.94
CA TRP A 599 20.03 -29.80 -30.43
C TRP A 599 19.76 -30.19 -28.96
N VAL A 600 19.31 -29.29 -28.08
CA VAL A 600 19.00 -29.58 -26.65
C VAL A 600 17.52 -29.89 -26.48
N GLY A 601 17.17 -31.12 -26.12
CA GLY A 601 15.76 -31.49 -25.89
C GLY A 601 15.32 -31.38 -24.45
N ASP A 602 14.29 -32.14 -24.11
CA ASP A 602 13.70 -32.17 -22.78
C ASP A 602 14.72 -32.61 -21.72
N MET A 603 14.58 -32.08 -20.51
CA MET A 603 15.44 -32.36 -19.36
C MET A 603 14.57 -32.60 -18.13
N VAL A 604 14.91 -33.62 -17.35
CA VAL A 604 14.17 -34.03 -16.16
C VAL A 604 15.11 -34.35 -15.01
N ALA A 605 14.72 -33.96 -13.81
CA ALA A 605 15.36 -34.41 -12.58
C ALA A 605 14.80 -35.78 -12.19
N VAL A 606 15.68 -36.73 -11.85
CA VAL A 606 15.24 -38.06 -11.40
C VAL A 606 14.79 -37.96 -9.93
N PRO A 607 13.54 -38.35 -9.60
CA PRO A 607 13.03 -38.26 -8.23
C PRO A 607 13.87 -39.07 -7.24
N ASP A 608 14.04 -38.50 -6.03
CA ASP A 608 14.78 -39.10 -4.92
C ASP A 608 16.25 -39.46 -5.23
N SER A 609 16.83 -38.82 -6.26
CA SER A 609 18.26 -38.98 -6.61
C SER A 609 18.94 -37.63 -6.80
N ARG A 610 20.26 -37.65 -7.09
CA ARG A 610 21.04 -36.47 -7.45
C ARG A 610 21.38 -36.44 -8.94
N GLU A 611 20.49 -37.00 -9.75
CA GLU A 611 20.73 -37.19 -11.18
C GLU A 611 19.78 -36.33 -12.01
N VAL A 612 20.34 -35.67 -13.03
CA VAL A 612 19.57 -34.99 -14.07
C VAL A 612 19.84 -35.69 -15.38
N THR A 613 18.76 -36.00 -16.09
CA THR A 613 18.82 -36.64 -17.42
C THR A 613 18.25 -35.69 -18.46
N GLY A 614 18.85 -35.65 -19.63
CA GLY A 614 18.32 -34.89 -20.75
C GLY A 614 18.57 -35.53 -22.11
N LEU A 615 18.09 -34.83 -23.14
CA LEU A 615 18.20 -35.23 -24.53
C LEU A 615 19.11 -34.30 -25.31
N VAL A 616 19.92 -34.85 -26.22
CA VAL A 616 20.73 -34.07 -27.16
C VAL A 616 20.78 -34.72 -28.54
N TRP A 617 20.68 -33.93 -29.60
CA TRP A 617 20.81 -34.40 -30.98
C TRP A 617 22.18 -34.01 -31.51
N THR A 618 22.89 -34.95 -32.13
CA THR A 618 24.12 -34.68 -32.88
C THR A 618 23.83 -34.05 -34.25
N GLY A 619 24.85 -33.53 -34.93
CA GLY A 619 24.78 -32.59 -36.06
C GLY A 619 23.83 -32.90 -37.24
N ALA A 620 23.58 -31.84 -38.02
CA ALA A 620 22.61 -31.65 -39.13
C ALA A 620 21.17 -32.12 -38.84
N ALA A 621 20.20 -31.55 -39.55
CA ALA A 621 18.78 -31.85 -39.38
C ALA A 621 18.50 -33.37 -39.47
N GLY A 622 18.33 -34.04 -38.33
CA GLY A 622 18.09 -35.47 -38.27
C GLY A 622 19.14 -36.32 -37.55
N GLY A 623 20.21 -35.79 -36.93
CA GLY A 623 21.27 -36.61 -36.31
C GLY A 623 20.86 -37.61 -35.22
N THR A 624 21.86 -38.25 -34.60
CA THR A 624 21.61 -39.25 -33.54
C THR A 624 21.12 -38.56 -32.28
N LEU A 625 19.95 -38.97 -31.80
CA LEU A 625 19.43 -38.56 -30.50
C LEU A 625 20.12 -39.40 -29.41
N TYR A 626 20.69 -38.71 -28.42
CA TYR A 626 21.29 -39.31 -27.24
C TYR A 626 20.50 -38.91 -25.99
N GLN A 627 20.39 -39.86 -25.07
CA GLN A 627 20.11 -39.61 -23.67
C GLN A 627 21.44 -39.45 -22.93
N TRP A 628 21.49 -38.52 -21.99
CA TRP A 628 22.64 -38.30 -21.13
C TRP A 628 22.17 -38.15 -19.69
N ALA A 629 22.99 -38.58 -18.74
CA ALA A 629 22.75 -38.37 -17.30
C ALA A 629 23.98 -37.74 -16.64
N VAL A 630 23.75 -36.80 -15.73
CA VAL A 630 24.77 -36.08 -14.97
C VAL A 630 24.45 -36.18 -13.47
N ASP A 631 25.47 -36.45 -12.67
CA ASP A 631 25.40 -36.33 -11.22
C ASP A 631 25.58 -34.86 -10.80
N VAL A 632 24.63 -34.33 -10.03
CA VAL A 632 24.55 -32.93 -9.59
C VAL A 632 25.44 -32.64 -8.37
N GLY A 633 25.94 -33.67 -7.69
CA GLY A 633 26.88 -33.52 -6.58
C GLY A 633 28.32 -33.28 -7.07
N GLU A 634 28.76 -34.05 -8.06
CA GLU A 634 30.12 -34.04 -8.59
C GLU A 634 30.25 -33.30 -9.92
N GLY A 635 29.15 -33.03 -10.62
CA GLY A 635 29.14 -32.36 -11.92
C GLY A 635 29.81 -33.20 -13.01
N ARG A 636 29.56 -34.52 -13.03
CA ARG A 636 30.12 -35.44 -14.03
C ARG A 636 29.04 -36.21 -14.76
N VAL A 637 29.31 -36.51 -16.03
CA VAL A 637 28.49 -37.42 -16.83
C VAL A 637 28.58 -38.83 -16.24
N LEU A 638 27.43 -39.42 -15.91
CA LEU A 638 27.32 -40.79 -15.45
C LEU A 638 27.35 -41.76 -16.62
N TRP A 639 26.50 -41.50 -17.62
CA TRP A 639 26.41 -42.30 -18.83
C TRP A 639 25.80 -41.48 -19.98
N THR A 640 26.02 -41.96 -21.20
CA THR A 640 25.35 -41.49 -22.40
C THR A 640 24.90 -42.70 -23.21
N SER A 641 23.71 -42.66 -23.78
CA SER A 641 23.12 -43.77 -24.50
C SER A 641 22.44 -43.27 -25.78
N PRO A 642 22.79 -43.81 -26.97
CA PRO A 642 22.09 -43.46 -28.19
C PRO A 642 20.68 -44.05 -28.16
N VAL A 643 19.68 -43.25 -28.49
CA VAL A 643 18.29 -43.72 -28.60
C VAL A 643 18.18 -44.63 -29.84
N PRO A 644 17.66 -45.87 -29.70
CA PRO A 644 17.54 -46.79 -30.82
C PRO A 644 16.74 -46.19 -32.01
N GLY A 645 17.11 -46.55 -33.23
CA GLY A 645 16.34 -46.18 -34.43
C GLY A 645 16.46 -44.71 -34.86
N THR A 646 17.59 -44.06 -34.58
CA THR A 646 18.04 -42.82 -35.22
C THR A 646 18.49 -43.06 -36.67
N PRO A 647 18.55 -42.04 -37.56
CA PRO A 647 18.29 -40.59 -37.38
C PRO A 647 16.83 -40.22 -37.04
N ARG A 648 16.60 -39.11 -36.31
CA ARG A 648 15.27 -38.68 -35.81
C ARG A 648 14.93 -37.25 -36.27
N PRO A 649 13.72 -36.99 -36.82
CA PRO A 649 13.41 -35.67 -37.34
C PRO A 649 13.19 -34.63 -36.23
N ARG A 650 13.94 -33.53 -36.31
CA ARG A 650 13.83 -32.39 -35.37
C ARG A 650 13.51 -31.05 -36.05
N LEU A 651 13.57 -31.00 -37.38
CA LEU A 651 13.33 -29.79 -38.19
C LEU A 651 12.32 -30.10 -39.31
N GLY A 652 11.52 -29.10 -39.69
CA GLY A 652 10.51 -29.21 -40.75
C GLY A 652 9.12 -29.61 -40.25
N ALA A 653 8.17 -29.76 -41.19
CA ALA A 653 6.75 -30.03 -40.88
C ALA A 653 6.47 -31.39 -40.20
N SER A 654 7.47 -32.26 -40.13
CA SER A 654 7.45 -33.60 -39.56
C SER A 654 8.21 -33.71 -38.22
N SER A 655 8.64 -32.58 -37.65
CA SER A 655 9.28 -32.56 -36.32
C SER A 655 8.28 -32.89 -35.20
N CYS A 656 8.78 -33.49 -34.13
CA CYS A 656 8.04 -33.70 -32.90
C CYS A 656 8.89 -33.32 -31.69
N ASP A 657 8.26 -32.70 -30.68
CA ASP A 657 8.93 -32.41 -29.42
C ASP A 657 9.01 -33.71 -28.61
N ALA A 658 10.20 -34.31 -28.50
CA ALA A 658 10.38 -35.48 -27.65
C ALA A 658 9.98 -35.14 -26.20
N GLN A 659 9.32 -36.10 -25.54
CA GLN A 659 8.97 -36.00 -24.14
C GLN A 659 9.88 -36.95 -23.35
N LEU A 660 10.55 -36.42 -22.33
CA LEU A 660 11.33 -37.20 -21.38
C LEU A 660 10.74 -37.02 -19.99
N THR A 661 10.48 -38.12 -19.30
CA THR A 661 9.97 -38.09 -17.94
C THR A 661 10.61 -39.17 -17.10
N ALA A 662 10.71 -38.95 -15.79
CA ALA A 662 11.43 -39.82 -14.88
C ALA A 662 10.58 -40.22 -13.68
N THR A 663 10.65 -41.50 -13.32
CA THR A 663 10.38 -42.00 -11.97
C THR A 663 11.71 -42.40 -11.33
N HIS A 664 11.67 -42.78 -10.05
CA HIS A 664 12.84 -43.35 -9.39
C HIS A 664 13.38 -44.62 -10.09
N ALA A 665 12.53 -45.35 -10.83
CA ALA A 665 12.87 -46.65 -11.43
C ALA A 665 13.01 -46.65 -12.96
N SER A 666 12.46 -45.65 -13.65
CA SER A 666 12.39 -45.63 -15.11
C SER A 666 12.48 -44.21 -15.68
N LEU A 667 13.30 -44.05 -16.71
CA LEU A 667 13.29 -42.93 -17.64
C LEU A 667 12.43 -43.29 -18.84
N VAL A 668 11.33 -42.60 -19.04
CA VAL A 668 10.43 -42.84 -20.18
C VAL A 668 10.68 -41.78 -21.24
N LEU A 669 10.98 -42.25 -22.44
CA LEU A 669 11.17 -41.42 -23.63
C LEU A 669 10.07 -41.71 -24.64
N VAL A 670 9.41 -40.65 -25.09
CA VAL A 670 8.46 -40.68 -26.21
C VAL A 670 8.94 -39.78 -27.33
N THR A 671 9.20 -40.35 -28.51
CA THR A 671 9.74 -39.59 -29.65
C THR A 671 9.38 -40.22 -31.01
N CYS A 672 9.12 -39.41 -32.04
CA CYS A 672 8.80 -39.89 -33.39
C CYS A 672 10.03 -40.52 -34.07
N ARG A 673 9.83 -41.59 -34.85
CA ARG A 673 10.92 -42.40 -35.43
C ARG A 673 11.31 -42.02 -36.85
N THR A 674 10.36 -41.59 -37.66
CA THR A 674 10.55 -41.45 -39.11
C THR A 674 10.13 -40.08 -39.60
N ASN A 675 10.79 -39.64 -40.67
CA ASN A 675 10.44 -38.43 -41.40
C ASN A 675 9.38 -38.77 -42.47
N ASN A 676 8.17 -39.22 -42.09
CA ASN A 676 7.14 -39.52 -43.11
C ASN A 676 6.50 -38.24 -43.65
N GLU A 677 6.03 -38.31 -44.90
CA GLU A 677 5.26 -37.25 -45.55
C GLU A 677 4.03 -36.86 -44.72
N ALA A 678 3.70 -35.58 -44.70
CA ALA A 678 2.49 -35.07 -44.05
C ALA A 678 1.27 -35.84 -44.56
N GLY A 679 0.49 -36.42 -43.64
CA GLY A 679 -0.70 -37.21 -43.98
C GLY A 679 -0.54 -38.73 -43.90
N GLN A 680 0.66 -39.27 -43.61
CA GLN A 680 0.87 -40.71 -43.38
C GLN A 680 0.97 -41.07 -41.89
N VAL A 681 0.72 -42.33 -41.53
CA VAL A 681 0.91 -42.84 -40.15
C VAL A 681 2.39 -42.72 -39.77
N GLN A 682 2.68 -42.22 -38.56
CA GLN A 682 4.03 -42.05 -38.02
C GLN A 682 4.23 -43.02 -36.86
N ASN A 683 5.39 -43.68 -36.78
CA ASN A 683 5.70 -44.53 -35.64
C ASN A 683 6.38 -43.72 -34.54
N TYR A 684 5.82 -43.78 -33.34
CA TYR A 684 6.38 -43.19 -32.14
C TYR A 684 7.11 -44.29 -31.36
N ASP A 685 8.32 -43.96 -30.93
CA ASP A 685 9.12 -44.78 -30.04
C ASP A 685 8.68 -44.47 -28.62
N VAL A 686 8.19 -45.48 -27.92
CA VAL A 686 7.85 -45.41 -26.50
C VAL A 686 8.76 -46.41 -25.80
N SER A 687 9.75 -45.90 -25.09
CA SER A 687 10.74 -46.71 -24.39
C SER A 687 10.86 -46.29 -22.94
N ALA A 688 11.17 -47.27 -22.09
CA ALA A 688 11.70 -47.02 -20.75
C ALA A 688 13.14 -47.50 -20.66
N SER A 689 13.99 -46.71 -20.03
CA SER A 689 15.36 -47.07 -19.67
C SER A 689 15.59 -46.92 -18.17
N SER A 690 16.60 -47.63 -17.67
CA SER A 690 17.08 -47.51 -16.29
C SER A 690 17.74 -46.14 -16.08
N PRO A 691 17.36 -45.36 -15.05
CA PRO A 691 18.07 -44.12 -14.72
C PRO A 691 19.56 -44.33 -14.40
N ALA A 692 19.92 -45.49 -13.85
CA ALA A 692 21.27 -45.75 -13.35
C ALA A 692 22.33 -45.90 -14.45
N ASP A 693 21.95 -46.43 -15.63
CA ASP A 693 22.90 -46.78 -16.69
C ASP A 693 22.36 -46.58 -18.11
N GLY A 694 21.12 -46.10 -18.27
CA GLY A 694 20.48 -45.88 -19.56
C GLY A 694 20.09 -47.17 -20.29
N THR A 695 20.17 -48.34 -19.65
CA THR A 695 19.79 -49.61 -20.27
C THR A 695 18.29 -49.68 -20.53
N THR A 696 17.89 -50.07 -21.74
CA THR A 696 16.47 -50.18 -22.11
C THR A 696 15.81 -51.31 -21.32
N GLN A 697 14.76 -50.99 -20.57
CA GLN A 697 13.92 -51.94 -19.83
C GLN A 697 12.84 -52.54 -20.75
N TRP A 698 12.19 -51.70 -21.55
CA TRP A 698 11.23 -52.11 -22.56
C TRP A 698 11.11 -51.04 -23.64
N HIS A 699 10.68 -51.45 -24.84
CA HIS A 699 10.59 -50.61 -26.03
C HIS A 699 9.45 -51.08 -26.92
N HIS A 700 8.59 -50.15 -27.34
CA HIS A 700 7.48 -50.41 -28.24
C HIS A 700 7.37 -49.33 -29.31
N LEU A 701 6.85 -49.72 -30.48
CA LEU A 701 6.51 -48.79 -31.55
C LEU A 701 5.00 -48.59 -31.59
N LEU A 702 4.58 -47.35 -31.38
CA LEU A 702 3.18 -46.97 -31.42
C LEU A 702 2.86 -46.27 -32.75
N PRO A 703 2.02 -46.84 -33.62
CA PRO A 703 1.60 -46.18 -34.86
C PRO A 703 0.58 -45.08 -34.57
N VAL A 704 0.99 -43.82 -34.74
CA VAL A 704 0.18 -42.62 -34.52
C VAL A 704 -0.38 -42.10 -35.84
N PRO A 705 -1.71 -41.96 -36.00
CA PRO A 705 -2.32 -41.54 -37.26
C PRO A 705 -2.17 -40.03 -37.53
N PRO A 706 -2.26 -39.59 -38.79
CA PRO A 706 -2.01 -38.22 -39.22
C PRO A 706 -2.74 -37.14 -38.42
N LYS A 707 -4.01 -37.39 -38.06
CA LYS A 707 -4.85 -36.43 -37.32
C LYS A 707 -4.33 -36.07 -35.92
N LEU A 708 -3.51 -36.95 -35.34
CA LEU A 708 -2.89 -36.75 -34.02
C LEU A 708 -1.52 -36.10 -34.11
N GLN A 709 -0.85 -36.18 -35.26
CA GLN A 709 0.53 -35.74 -35.42
C GLN A 709 0.60 -34.22 -35.40
N ARG A 710 1.00 -33.68 -34.24
CA ARG A 710 1.27 -32.26 -34.01
C ARG A 710 2.61 -32.15 -33.28
N PRO A 711 3.35 -31.03 -33.40
CA PRO A 711 4.64 -30.89 -32.73
C PRO A 711 4.59 -31.17 -31.22
N GLN A 712 3.51 -30.73 -30.56
CA GLN A 712 3.29 -30.90 -29.11
C GLN A 712 2.66 -32.25 -28.73
N TYR A 713 2.25 -33.10 -29.68
CA TYR A 713 1.51 -34.33 -29.40
C TYR A 713 2.24 -35.32 -28.48
N PRO A 714 3.57 -35.53 -28.56
CA PRO A 714 4.25 -36.34 -27.53
C PRO A 714 4.08 -35.72 -26.13
N ARG A 715 4.37 -34.43 -25.97
CA ARG A 715 4.30 -33.73 -24.66
C ARG A 715 2.89 -33.64 -24.09
N ASP A 716 1.90 -33.40 -24.94
CA ASP A 716 0.53 -33.18 -24.50
C ASP A 716 -0.28 -34.49 -24.53
N GLY A 717 0.07 -35.45 -25.38
CA GLY A 717 -0.74 -36.65 -25.68
C GLY A 717 -0.38 -37.90 -24.88
N PHE A 718 0.69 -37.88 -24.07
CA PHE A 718 1.11 -39.02 -23.26
C PHE A 718 1.26 -38.63 -21.78
N GLY A 719 0.70 -39.47 -20.90
CA GLY A 719 0.87 -39.37 -19.46
C GLY A 719 1.66 -40.57 -18.93
N MET A 720 2.48 -40.33 -17.90
CA MET A 720 3.26 -41.40 -17.25
C MET A 720 2.63 -41.75 -15.90
N LEU A 721 2.39 -43.03 -15.67
CA LEU A 721 1.94 -43.56 -14.40
C LEU A 721 3.13 -43.71 -13.43
N PRO A 722 2.89 -43.71 -12.10
CA PRO A 722 3.96 -43.80 -11.10
C PRO A 722 4.83 -45.07 -11.20
N ASP A 723 4.32 -46.13 -11.81
CA ASP A 723 5.03 -47.39 -12.05
C ASP A 723 5.83 -47.42 -13.36
N GLY A 724 5.91 -46.29 -14.06
CA GLY A 724 6.64 -46.13 -15.30
C GLY A 724 5.89 -46.56 -16.56
N ARG A 725 4.65 -47.04 -16.45
CA ARG A 725 3.80 -47.29 -17.63
C ARG A 725 3.33 -45.96 -18.24
N VAL A 726 3.04 -45.99 -19.53
CA VAL A 726 2.59 -44.82 -20.28
C VAL A 726 1.16 -45.00 -20.73
N VAL A 727 0.36 -43.95 -20.64
CA VAL A 727 -1.02 -43.89 -21.12
C VAL A 727 -1.18 -42.82 -22.19
N THR A 728 -1.97 -43.10 -23.21
CA THR A 728 -2.30 -42.14 -24.28
C THR A 728 -3.71 -42.42 -24.84
N LEU A 729 -4.31 -41.46 -25.56
CA LEU A 729 -5.56 -41.67 -26.29
C LEU A 729 -5.30 -41.96 -27.77
N MET A 730 -5.84 -43.08 -28.24
CA MET A 730 -5.67 -43.53 -29.62
C MET A 730 -7.00 -43.86 -30.29
N PRO A 731 -7.17 -43.51 -31.57
CA PRO A 731 -8.33 -43.94 -32.35
C PRO A 731 -8.22 -45.44 -32.62
N GLN A 732 -9.36 -46.11 -32.52
CA GLN A 732 -9.52 -47.53 -32.74
C GLN A 732 -10.04 -47.81 -34.16
N PRO A 733 -9.83 -49.04 -34.70
CA PRO A 733 -10.29 -49.42 -36.04
C PRO A 733 -11.81 -49.29 -36.25
N ASP A 734 -12.60 -49.40 -35.18
CA ASP A 734 -14.06 -49.24 -35.17
C ASP A 734 -14.51 -47.76 -35.23
N GLY A 735 -13.55 -46.83 -35.30
CA GLY A 735 -13.79 -45.39 -35.34
C GLY A 735 -14.09 -44.76 -33.98
N THR A 736 -13.93 -45.50 -32.89
CA THR A 736 -13.98 -44.97 -31.51
C THR A 736 -12.60 -44.45 -31.06
N CYS A 737 -12.54 -43.74 -29.93
CA CYS A 737 -11.28 -43.38 -29.26
C CYS A 737 -11.17 -44.24 -28.00
N SER A 738 -9.99 -44.81 -27.74
CA SER A 738 -9.74 -45.57 -26.51
C SER A 738 -8.37 -45.27 -25.94
N PRO A 739 -8.24 -45.23 -24.61
CA PRO A 739 -6.96 -45.23 -23.92
C PRO A 739 -6.12 -46.43 -24.32
N VAL A 740 -4.82 -46.20 -24.45
CA VAL A 740 -3.82 -47.22 -24.71
C VAL A 740 -2.79 -47.14 -23.61
N LEU A 741 -2.57 -48.29 -22.95
CA LEU A 741 -1.55 -48.48 -21.95
C LEU A 741 -0.33 -49.13 -22.61
N VAL A 742 0.85 -48.56 -22.40
CA VAL A 742 2.13 -49.07 -22.91
C VAL A 742 3.05 -49.35 -21.73
N GLY A 743 3.67 -50.53 -21.71
CA GLY A 743 4.62 -50.91 -20.67
C GLY A 743 5.27 -52.26 -20.93
N THR A 744 5.74 -52.92 -19.88
CA THR A 744 6.42 -54.22 -19.96
C THR A 744 5.61 -55.31 -20.65
N THR A 745 4.28 -55.28 -20.52
CA THR A 745 3.36 -56.26 -21.12
C THR A 745 2.97 -55.96 -22.57
N GLY A 746 3.49 -54.89 -23.17
CA GLY A 746 3.15 -54.47 -24.53
C GLY A 746 2.22 -53.26 -24.61
N ILE A 747 1.68 -53.04 -25.82
CA ILE A 747 0.67 -52.01 -26.11
C ILE A 747 -0.71 -52.65 -25.93
N LEU A 748 -1.45 -52.20 -24.92
CA LEU A 748 -2.75 -52.75 -24.54
C LEU A 748 -3.82 -51.66 -24.64
N PRO A 749 -4.70 -51.70 -25.67
CA PRO A 749 -5.88 -50.83 -25.69
C PRO A 749 -6.84 -51.22 -24.56
N ARG A 750 -7.39 -50.21 -23.89
CA ARG A 750 -8.40 -50.35 -22.84
C ARG A 750 -9.68 -49.68 -23.33
N PRO A 751 -10.73 -50.44 -23.67
CA PRO A 751 -12.00 -49.84 -24.04
C PRO A 751 -12.57 -49.09 -22.83
N ILE A 752 -13.14 -47.91 -23.07
CA ILE A 752 -13.80 -47.14 -22.00
C ILE A 752 -15.10 -47.87 -21.67
N VAL A 753 -15.20 -48.38 -20.44
CA VAL A 753 -16.41 -49.06 -19.94
C VAL A 753 -17.18 -48.10 -19.03
N ALA A 754 -18.51 -48.08 -19.16
CA ALA A 754 -19.35 -47.30 -18.26
C ALA A 754 -19.35 -47.93 -16.85
N GLY A 755 -18.79 -47.23 -15.87
CA GLY A 755 -18.82 -47.65 -14.47
C GLY A 755 -20.19 -47.41 -13.81
N PRO A 756 -20.55 -48.17 -12.75
CA PRO A 756 -21.84 -48.07 -12.07
C PRO A 756 -22.09 -46.73 -11.35
N THR A 757 -21.04 -45.93 -11.10
CA THR A 757 -21.08 -44.62 -10.41
C THR A 757 -20.84 -43.43 -11.34
N ALA A 758 -20.63 -43.64 -12.65
CA ALA A 758 -20.37 -42.57 -13.60
C ALA A 758 -21.65 -41.77 -13.89
N ALA A 759 -21.93 -40.73 -13.08
CA ALA A 759 -23.15 -39.93 -13.16
C ALA A 759 -23.33 -39.15 -14.48
N SER A 760 -22.29 -39.02 -15.30
CA SER A 760 -22.42 -38.41 -16.62
C SER A 760 -21.44 -39.02 -17.63
N VAL A 761 -21.82 -40.15 -18.22
CA VAL A 761 -21.66 -40.28 -19.68
C VAL A 761 -22.97 -39.78 -20.27
N ALA A 762 -23.09 -38.47 -20.47
CA ALA A 762 -24.18 -37.95 -21.28
C ALA A 762 -23.93 -38.40 -22.72
N ASP A 763 -24.53 -39.54 -23.05
CA ASP A 763 -24.52 -40.24 -24.32
C ASP A 763 -23.11 -40.71 -24.73
N THR A 764 -23.00 -41.98 -25.13
CA THR A 764 -21.87 -42.59 -25.84
C THR A 764 -21.61 -41.94 -27.22
N LYS A 765 -21.83 -40.63 -27.35
CA LYS A 765 -21.32 -39.83 -28.46
C LYS A 765 -19.80 -39.80 -28.33
N LYS A 766 -19.20 -40.70 -29.12
CA LYS A 766 -17.79 -40.89 -29.47
C LYS A 766 -16.86 -39.85 -28.84
N VAL A 767 -16.18 -40.22 -27.76
CA VAL A 767 -14.92 -39.58 -27.33
C VAL A 767 -14.08 -39.39 -28.60
N THR A 768 -13.67 -38.15 -28.88
CA THR A 768 -12.83 -37.88 -30.05
C THR A 768 -11.37 -37.95 -29.65
N CYS A 769 -10.49 -38.16 -30.64
CA CYS A 769 -9.06 -37.99 -30.43
C CYS A 769 -8.59 -36.79 -31.29
N ASP A 770 -9.33 -35.68 -31.35
CA ASP A 770 -8.95 -34.61 -32.29
C ASP A 770 -7.78 -33.75 -31.77
N LYS A 771 -7.74 -33.54 -30.44
CA LYS A 771 -6.60 -32.97 -29.70
C LYS A 771 -6.50 -33.64 -28.32
N PRO A 772 -6.01 -34.88 -28.23
CA PRO A 772 -5.97 -35.55 -26.95
C PRO A 772 -4.87 -34.93 -26.08
N ALA A 773 -5.23 -34.63 -24.83
CA ALA A 773 -4.26 -34.30 -23.80
C ALA A 773 -4.33 -35.35 -22.68
N VAL A 774 -3.19 -35.73 -22.10
CA VAL A 774 -3.12 -36.78 -21.08
C VAL A 774 -2.20 -36.37 -19.94
N THR A 775 -2.66 -36.56 -18.71
CA THR A 775 -1.85 -36.36 -17.52
C THR A 775 -2.21 -37.38 -16.45
N VAL A 776 -1.43 -37.46 -15.37
CA VAL A 776 -1.68 -38.36 -14.25
C VAL A 776 -1.65 -37.56 -12.96
N ALA A 777 -2.73 -37.62 -12.18
CA ALA A 777 -2.84 -36.99 -10.87
C ALA A 777 -3.34 -38.02 -9.85
N ASP A 778 -2.71 -38.07 -8.67
CA ASP A 778 -3.00 -39.06 -7.63
C ASP A 778 -2.99 -40.52 -8.15
N GLY A 779 -2.10 -40.81 -9.11
CA GLY A 779 -1.98 -42.12 -9.75
C GLY A 779 -3.08 -42.45 -10.77
N ARG A 780 -4.04 -41.54 -10.99
CA ARG A 780 -5.16 -41.71 -11.91
C ARG A 780 -4.90 -41.03 -13.26
N PRO A 781 -5.08 -41.73 -14.39
CA PRO A 781 -4.91 -41.14 -15.71
C PRO A 781 -6.12 -40.27 -16.07
N ILE A 782 -5.84 -39.06 -16.51
CA ILE A 782 -6.83 -38.04 -16.82
C ILE A 782 -6.59 -37.56 -18.24
N PHE A 783 -7.68 -37.50 -18.99
CA PHE A 783 -7.68 -37.34 -20.42
C PHE A 783 -8.56 -36.16 -20.81
N SER A 784 -8.13 -35.39 -21.80
CA SER A 784 -8.97 -34.41 -22.48
C SER A 784 -9.04 -34.69 -23.97
N ASP A 785 -10.20 -34.47 -24.58
CA ASP A 785 -10.40 -34.51 -26.03
C ASP A 785 -10.64 -33.12 -26.64
N ASN A 786 -10.28 -32.06 -25.90
CA ASN A 786 -10.54 -30.64 -26.18
C ASN A 786 -12.01 -30.19 -26.00
N THR A 787 -12.96 -31.10 -25.79
CA THR A 787 -14.36 -30.77 -25.45
C THR A 787 -14.75 -31.24 -24.05
N ARG A 788 -14.03 -32.22 -23.54
CA ARG A 788 -14.31 -32.92 -22.30
C ARG A 788 -13.00 -33.23 -21.57
N LEU A 789 -13.10 -33.36 -20.26
CA LEU A 789 -12.07 -33.88 -19.37
C LEU A 789 -12.67 -35.10 -18.66
N PHE A 790 -11.95 -36.21 -18.62
CA PHE A 790 -12.43 -37.44 -18.01
C PHE A 790 -11.30 -38.24 -17.38
N ALA A 791 -11.63 -39.00 -16.35
CA ALA A 791 -10.70 -39.88 -15.66
C ALA A 791 -11.17 -41.33 -15.74
N LEU A 792 -10.22 -42.24 -15.80
CA LEU A 792 -10.47 -43.67 -15.70
C LEU A 792 -9.96 -44.16 -14.35
N ASN A 793 -10.63 -45.17 -13.79
CA ASN A 793 -10.06 -45.90 -12.67
C ASN A 793 -8.73 -46.51 -13.10
#